data_AF-A0A8B8NKK3-F1
#
_entry.id   AF-A0A8B8NKK3-F1
#
_cell.length_a   1.000
_cell.length_b   1.000
_cell.length_c   1.000
_cell.angle_alpha   90.00
_cell.angle_beta   90.00
_cell.angle_gamma   90.00
#
_symmetry.space_group_name_H-M   'P 1'
#
loop_
_entity.id
_entity.type
_entity.pdbx_description
1 polymer ?
#
loop_
_entity_poly.entity_id
_entity_poly.type
_entity_poly.pdbx_seq_one_letter_code
_entity_poly.pdbx_strand_id
1 'polypeptide(L)'
;MGKTMAAAVICERIRRDFECLVFLDKIGEADCDNPVAMLGLQKKLLHNLIKVEGLSTYDDIETNMNEINSNICHKRILLVLDNVTRKKQLDYFGAGDEERELLCPGSRILITTRDQNLLKDLNVDDKYIVRGLDPNEALRLFRHHALKREEPQEGYAELCRNLAHYAGGHPWFLKRLGSFLKGKSKDSKYQWHQILEKLVRTPHVDSLFRSFGPVGPYGGQGGVAFDDGAHTGVRQIRLSGRTALGTIAIDYDQNGCLVRSFLFDGFKKRVTLDHPSEYLVSISGHIGDFIGIQHVKSLKFHSNKKTYGPFGSEMGQPFDLSHFGGRIIGLHGKCSGMLNSIGAHFRPISHTYPFDIVGPFGGDSGTDIWNDGKHTGVRQIVIGFDEAVMSISILYDERGRPVGPFIHGPSGGGKTYTIELDHPSEYLTSITGYVEEVSKITILQSLTIHTNRRSHGPIGAANKGRHFSFPYTGGKIVGFHGTCVGPRLESIGAFYEPIPHTYPVQVFGPFGGKGGKSWDFVDIKGIDVHYTDFIESITFEVDGATSFEPETNYGGNGGENTFKVQLECPNEYITSFSGYFVHENDRGTIINSLTFQTNKRILGPIGIEEGDYFSLPWEAGKVISFFGSAGDHLESIGAQVEPYYPFKSVGLFGCSKTSFWDDGNNHTNVKKIIVEFEPSKGSYIRSITFQYEEEYKKLWQLETHGSIDDEKFHTVSMVHKIQIHVPDEYLTSISGYYFLDGITSLTFQTNKKTIGPIGDEMGWHFSSPATGGKIVGFYGWSGEHLEAIGAHFEPISHLYPIKSIGPFGGLGGRAWDDGKFNGVRELEVRYDDVIHYIKFVYDNNGERVYSAMHGGYPNEDKAEVIRVLFFTTHMFKEQAARMVQ
;
A
#
# COMPACT_ATOMS: atom_id res chain seq x y z
N MET A 1 14.60 -25.73 9.58
CA MET A 1 15.86 -25.71 8.80
C MET A 1 15.85 -24.54 7.80
N GLY A 2 16.94 -23.78 7.59
CA GLY A 2 16.94 -22.65 6.62
C GLY A 2 17.11 -23.16 5.17
N LYS A 3 16.65 -22.43 4.14
CA LYS A 3 16.68 -22.90 2.72
C LYS A 3 18.08 -23.26 2.24
N THR A 4 19.08 -22.41 2.49
CA THR A 4 20.50 -22.66 2.21
C THR A 4 21.02 -23.93 2.90
N MET A 5 20.62 -24.16 4.16
CA MET A 5 21.03 -25.34 4.94
C MET A 5 20.33 -26.61 4.43
N ALA A 6 19.06 -26.52 4.06
CA ALA A 6 18.34 -27.62 3.42
C ALA A 6 19.02 -27.99 2.11
N ALA A 7 19.39 -27.00 1.29
CA ALA A 7 20.14 -27.23 0.06
C ALA A 7 21.49 -27.91 0.30
N ALA A 8 22.26 -27.44 1.27
CA ALA A 8 23.54 -28.06 1.65
C ALA A 8 23.39 -29.53 2.09
N VAL A 9 22.38 -29.84 2.91
CA VAL A 9 22.13 -31.22 3.39
C VAL A 9 21.63 -32.13 2.27
N ILE A 10 20.76 -31.63 1.39
CA ILE A 10 20.32 -32.37 0.19
C ILE A 10 21.54 -32.69 -0.66
N CYS A 11 22.38 -31.69 -0.90
CA CYS A 11 23.60 -31.81 -1.71
C CYS A 11 24.54 -32.87 -1.17
N GLU A 12 24.85 -32.87 0.13
CA GLU A 12 25.69 -33.92 0.73
C GLU A 12 25.09 -35.32 0.60
N ARG A 13 23.75 -35.44 0.65
CA ARG A 13 23.06 -36.72 0.57
C ARG A 13 23.06 -37.32 -0.84
N ILE A 14 22.96 -36.46 -1.88
CA ILE A 14 22.88 -36.89 -3.28
C ILE A 14 24.20 -36.70 -4.04
N ARG A 15 25.24 -36.12 -3.42
CA ARG A 15 26.53 -35.78 -4.03
C ARG A 15 27.15 -36.93 -4.82
N ARG A 16 27.00 -38.17 -4.33
CA ARG A 16 27.62 -39.36 -4.93
C ARG A 16 27.08 -39.69 -6.32
N ASP A 17 25.94 -39.13 -6.70
CA ASP A 17 25.30 -39.37 -8.00
C ASP A 17 25.82 -38.43 -9.10
N PHE A 18 26.68 -37.47 -8.75
CA PHE A 18 27.18 -36.40 -9.64
C PHE A 18 28.71 -36.37 -9.69
N GLU A 19 29.25 -36.07 -10.87
CA GLU A 19 30.69 -35.96 -11.11
C GLU A 19 31.27 -34.63 -10.63
N CYS A 20 30.43 -33.59 -10.61
CA CYS A 20 30.78 -32.26 -10.17
C CYS A 20 29.64 -31.68 -9.32
N LEU A 21 29.99 -31.13 -8.16
CA LEU A 21 29.05 -30.41 -7.29
C LEU A 21 29.58 -29.01 -7.09
N VAL A 22 28.77 -28.02 -7.44
CA VAL A 22 29.14 -26.61 -7.28
C VAL A 22 28.07 -25.91 -6.47
N PHE A 23 28.49 -25.30 -5.37
CA PHE A 23 27.62 -24.49 -4.53
C PHE A 23 27.98 -23.02 -4.71
N LEU A 24 27.10 -22.27 -5.39
CA LEU A 24 27.22 -20.83 -5.59
C LEU A 24 26.36 -20.12 -4.54
N ASP A 25 27.00 -19.58 -3.53
CA ASP A 25 26.38 -18.89 -2.41
C ASP A 25 26.17 -17.40 -2.70
N LYS A 26 25.10 -16.82 -2.13
CA LYS A 26 24.82 -15.37 -2.13
C LYS A 26 24.63 -14.73 -3.52
N ILE A 27 24.00 -15.44 -4.47
CA ILE A 27 23.74 -14.91 -5.81
C ILE A 27 22.94 -13.60 -5.76
N GLY A 28 21.94 -13.52 -4.88
CA GLY A 28 21.14 -12.30 -4.69
C GLY A 28 21.87 -11.09 -4.11
N GLU A 29 23.08 -11.24 -3.55
CA GLU A 29 23.89 -10.10 -3.05
C GLU A 29 24.80 -9.52 -4.14
N ALA A 30 25.00 -10.26 -5.23
CA ALA A 30 25.73 -9.80 -6.39
C ALA A 30 24.71 -9.17 -7.36
N ASP A 31 24.56 -7.84 -7.25
CA ASP A 31 23.68 -7.05 -8.10
C ASP A 31 24.17 -7.07 -9.56
N CYS A 32 23.24 -6.94 -10.52
CA CYS A 32 23.57 -6.92 -11.95
C CYS A 32 24.54 -5.78 -12.31
N ASP A 33 24.59 -4.74 -11.47
CA ASP A 33 25.44 -3.55 -11.64
C ASP A 33 26.84 -3.68 -11.00
N ASN A 34 27.14 -4.80 -10.33
CA ASN A 34 28.47 -5.09 -9.77
C ASN A 34 29.11 -6.32 -10.46
N PRO A 35 29.74 -6.12 -11.65
CA PRO A 35 30.31 -7.20 -12.44
C PRO A 35 31.40 -7.99 -11.70
N VAL A 36 32.07 -7.40 -10.71
CA VAL A 36 33.17 -8.04 -9.96
C VAL A 36 32.70 -9.24 -9.14
N ALA A 37 31.54 -9.12 -8.49
CA ALA A 37 31.00 -10.20 -7.65
C ALA A 37 30.46 -11.38 -8.51
N MET A 38 29.81 -11.06 -9.63
CA MET A 38 29.34 -12.05 -10.62
C MET A 38 30.50 -12.80 -11.26
N LEU A 39 31.55 -12.10 -11.68
CA LEU A 39 32.80 -12.69 -12.17
C LEU A 39 33.38 -13.67 -11.16
N GLY A 40 33.44 -13.32 -9.87
CA GLY A 40 33.92 -14.22 -8.82
C GLY A 40 33.16 -15.55 -8.73
N LEU A 41 31.84 -15.53 -8.93
CA LEU A 41 31.01 -16.72 -8.91
C LEU A 41 31.18 -17.57 -10.19
N GLN A 42 31.30 -16.95 -11.36
CA GLN A 42 31.59 -17.67 -12.62
C GLN A 42 32.96 -18.37 -12.55
N LYS A 43 33.97 -17.67 -12.04
CA LYS A 43 35.31 -18.25 -11.81
C LYS A 43 35.26 -19.46 -10.88
N LYS A 44 34.45 -19.39 -9.82
CA LYS A 44 34.22 -20.52 -8.90
C LYS A 44 33.57 -21.71 -9.61
N LEU A 45 32.60 -21.48 -10.49
CA LEU A 45 31.96 -22.53 -11.29
C LEU A 45 32.96 -23.18 -12.26
N LEU A 46 33.67 -22.37 -13.06
CA LEU A 46 34.67 -22.83 -14.02
C LEU A 46 35.79 -23.64 -13.38
N HIS A 47 36.34 -23.17 -12.26
CA HIS A 47 37.39 -23.88 -11.55
C HIS A 47 36.97 -25.30 -11.16
N ASN A 48 35.72 -25.47 -10.69
CA ASN A 48 35.20 -26.78 -10.31
C ASN A 48 34.84 -27.67 -11.53
N LEU A 49 34.41 -27.05 -12.64
CA LEU A 49 34.14 -27.77 -13.89
C LEU A 49 35.42 -28.29 -14.54
N ILE A 50 36.48 -27.48 -14.59
CA ILE A 50 37.67 -27.77 -15.40
C ILE A 50 38.77 -28.48 -14.59
N LYS A 51 38.90 -28.23 -13.27
CA LYS A 51 39.89 -28.86 -12.35
C LYS A 51 41.37 -28.78 -12.81
N VAL A 52 41.73 -27.85 -13.70
CA VAL A 52 43.12 -27.62 -14.12
C VAL A 52 43.71 -26.46 -13.32
N GLU A 53 44.81 -26.71 -12.59
CA GLU A 53 45.57 -25.65 -11.93
C GLU A 53 46.23 -24.74 -12.99
N GLY A 54 45.96 -23.44 -12.95
CA GLY A 54 46.67 -22.43 -13.75
C GLY A 54 45.96 -21.89 -14.99
N LEU A 55 44.69 -22.20 -15.23
CA LEU A 55 43.91 -21.48 -16.23
C LEU A 55 43.66 -20.04 -15.76
N SER A 56 44.11 -19.07 -16.56
CA SER A 56 43.76 -17.67 -16.40
C SER A 56 42.24 -17.54 -16.59
N THR A 57 41.49 -17.58 -15.50
CA THR A 57 40.07 -17.20 -15.54
C THR A 57 39.97 -15.81 -16.15
N TYR A 58 39.19 -15.66 -17.22
CA TYR A 58 39.09 -14.40 -17.93
C TYR A 58 38.42 -13.37 -17.01
N ASP A 59 38.87 -12.11 -17.07
CA ASP A 59 38.23 -10.97 -16.40
C ASP A 59 37.01 -10.46 -17.19
N ASP A 60 36.37 -11.37 -17.92
CA ASP A 60 35.25 -11.10 -18.80
C ASP A 60 34.15 -12.16 -18.62
N ILE A 61 32.90 -11.70 -18.53
CA ILE A 61 31.75 -12.52 -18.20
C ILE A 61 31.34 -13.41 -19.38
N GLU A 62 31.36 -12.86 -20.60
CA GLU A 62 30.94 -13.57 -21.81
C GLU A 62 31.90 -14.71 -22.14
N THR A 63 33.21 -14.45 -22.04
CA THR A 63 34.24 -15.46 -22.26
C THR A 63 34.11 -16.61 -21.27
N ASN A 64 33.91 -16.29 -19.98
CA ASN A 64 33.69 -17.31 -18.96
C ASN A 64 32.40 -18.10 -19.20
N MET A 65 31.35 -17.47 -19.70
CA MET A 65 30.07 -18.12 -20.01
C MET A 65 30.22 -19.12 -21.17
N ASN A 66 30.92 -18.76 -22.24
CA ASN A 66 31.20 -19.67 -23.36
C ASN A 66 31.97 -20.93 -22.91
N GLU A 67 32.94 -20.76 -22.00
CA GLU A 67 33.67 -21.88 -21.40
C GLU A 67 32.78 -22.72 -20.47
N ILE A 68 31.89 -22.10 -19.69
CA ILE A 68 30.91 -22.82 -18.88
C ILE A 68 30.05 -23.70 -19.78
N ASN A 69 29.43 -23.12 -20.82
CA ASN A 69 28.53 -23.84 -21.73
C ASN A 69 29.23 -24.98 -22.48
N SER A 70 30.49 -24.77 -22.88
CA SER A 70 31.29 -25.81 -23.55
C SER A 70 31.66 -26.98 -22.65
N ASN A 71 31.68 -26.79 -21.33
CA ASN A 71 32.09 -27.82 -20.37
C ASN A 71 30.90 -28.48 -19.63
N ILE A 72 29.78 -27.76 -19.47
CA ILE A 72 28.62 -28.21 -18.69
C ILE A 72 27.88 -29.38 -19.36
N CYS A 73 28.03 -29.53 -20.68
CA CYS A 73 27.45 -30.62 -21.48
C CYS A 73 28.17 -31.97 -21.31
N HIS A 74 29.39 -31.96 -20.77
CA HIS A 74 30.25 -33.15 -20.70
C HIS A 74 30.31 -33.84 -19.34
N LYS A 75 29.75 -33.24 -18.29
CA LYS A 75 29.81 -33.78 -16.91
C LYS A 75 28.45 -33.73 -16.24
N ARG A 76 28.09 -34.80 -15.52
CA ARG A 76 26.87 -34.78 -14.70
C ARG A 76 27.06 -33.88 -13.48
N ILE A 77 26.42 -32.72 -13.47
CA ILE A 77 26.62 -31.68 -12.46
C ILE A 77 25.45 -31.56 -11.48
N LEU A 78 25.75 -31.26 -10.22
CA LEU A 78 24.80 -30.74 -9.23
C LEU A 78 25.15 -29.28 -8.94
N LEU A 79 24.39 -28.35 -9.52
CA LEU A 79 24.59 -26.92 -9.37
C LEU A 79 23.61 -26.34 -8.36
N VAL A 80 24.11 -25.74 -7.29
CA VAL A 80 23.29 -25.03 -6.31
C VAL A 80 23.41 -23.54 -6.50
N LEU A 81 22.27 -22.91 -6.73
CA LEU A 81 22.13 -21.47 -6.87
C LEU A 81 21.39 -20.93 -5.64
N ASP A 82 22.14 -20.41 -4.67
CA ASP A 82 21.59 -19.97 -3.39
C ASP A 82 21.20 -18.49 -3.38
N ASN A 83 20.00 -18.20 -2.87
CA ASN A 83 19.41 -16.87 -2.72
C ASN A 83 19.23 -16.13 -4.05
N VAL A 84 18.68 -16.80 -5.07
CA VAL A 84 18.34 -16.16 -6.36
C VAL A 84 17.19 -15.19 -6.17
N THR A 85 17.34 -13.96 -6.65
CA THR A 85 16.37 -12.86 -6.53
C THR A 85 15.80 -12.41 -7.88
N ARG A 86 16.48 -12.67 -9.00
CA ARG A 86 16.04 -12.30 -10.35
C ARG A 86 16.34 -13.43 -11.35
N LYS A 87 15.50 -13.58 -12.38
CA LYS A 87 15.66 -14.62 -13.42
C LYS A 87 17.00 -14.53 -14.15
N LYS A 88 17.37 -13.31 -14.57
CA LYS A 88 18.62 -13.03 -15.32
C LYS A 88 19.90 -13.53 -14.63
N GLN A 89 19.87 -13.76 -13.31
CA GLN A 89 21.04 -14.24 -12.58
C GLN A 89 21.44 -15.68 -12.96
N LEU A 90 20.52 -16.47 -13.52
CA LEU A 90 20.80 -17.85 -13.96
C LEU A 90 21.59 -17.89 -15.28
N ASP A 91 21.37 -16.91 -16.14
CA ASP A 91 21.99 -16.83 -17.48
C ASP A 91 23.53 -16.76 -17.36
N TYR A 92 24.03 -16.12 -16.30
CA TYR A 92 25.46 -16.05 -16.00
C TYR A 92 26.12 -17.40 -15.66
N PHE A 93 25.35 -18.45 -15.39
CA PHE A 93 25.87 -19.74 -14.92
C PHE A 93 25.50 -20.93 -15.82
N GLY A 94 25.06 -20.67 -17.06
CA GLY A 94 24.60 -21.73 -17.96
C GLY A 94 23.33 -22.44 -17.44
N ALA A 95 22.50 -21.71 -16.69
CA ALA A 95 21.28 -22.20 -16.06
C ALA A 95 20.01 -21.47 -16.56
N GLY A 96 20.16 -20.62 -17.58
CA GLY A 96 19.06 -19.95 -18.28
C GLY A 96 18.19 -20.94 -19.04
N ASP A 97 17.07 -20.46 -19.58
CA ASP A 97 16.08 -21.33 -20.23
C ASP A 97 16.66 -22.03 -21.47
N GLU A 98 17.53 -21.35 -22.24
CA GLU A 98 18.15 -21.90 -23.44
C GLU A 98 19.32 -22.84 -23.11
N GLU A 99 20.12 -22.53 -22.09
CA GLU A 99 21.33 -23.29 -21.75
C GLU A 99 21.03 -24.56 -20.94
N ARG A 100 19.85 -24.67 -20.32
CA ARG A 100 19.44 -25.90 -19.61
C ARG A 100 19.38 -27.12 -20.52
N GLU A 101 19.08 -26.93 -21.80
CA GLU A 101 19.09 -28.00 -22.79
C GLU A 101 20.50 -28.50 -23.09
N LEU A 102 21.53 -27.69 -22.81
CA LEU A 102 22.94 -28.05 -22.99
C LEU A 102 23.49 -28.88 -21.83
N LEU A 103 22.76 -29.02 -20.73
CA LEU A 103 23.22 -29.78 -19.56
C LEU A 103 23.35 -31.28 -19.87
N CYS A 104 24.42 -31.90 -19.38
CA CYS A 104 24.58 -33.35 -19.47
C CYS A 104 23.37 -34.06 -18.83
N PRO A 105 22.73 -35.03 -19.50
CA PRO A 105 21.57 -35.74 -18.95
C PRO A 105 21.84 -36.34 -17.56
N GLY A 106 20.89 -36.11 -16.65
CA GLY A 106 21.00 -36.50 -15.23
C GLY A 106 21.64 -35.44 -14.34
N SER A 107 22.08 -34.30 -14.89
CA SER A 107 22.45 -33.12 -14.11
C SER A 107 21.24 -32.53 -13.38
N ARG A 108 21.47 -31.83 -12.28
CA ARG A 108 20.41 -31.18 -11.49
C ARG A 108 20.83 -29.78 -11.06
N ILE A 109 19.88 -28.84 -11.11
CA ILE A 109 20.03 -27.50 -10.56
C ILE A 109 19.12 -27.37 -9.35
N LEU A 110 19.69 -26.96 -8.21
CA LEU A 110 18.96 -26.69 -6.98
C LEU A 110 18.95 -25.19 -6.70
N ILE A 111 17.78 -24.58 -6.76
CA ILE A 111 17.62 -23.13 -6.57
C ILE A 111 17.01 -22.87 -5.20
N THR A 112 17.63 -22.00 -4.40
CA THR A 112 17.00 -21.44 -3.21
C THR A 112 16.58 -19.99 -3.48
N THR A 113 15.33 -19.67 -3.18
CA THR A 113 14.81 -18.32 -3.31
C THR A 113 13.82 -18.00 -2.19
N ARG A 114 13.64 -16.71 -1.92
CA ARG A 114 12.62 -16.19 -1.02
C ARG A 114 11.32 -15.86 -1.78
N ASP A 115 11.39 -15.75 -3.10
CA ASP A 115 10.26 -15.41 -3.96
C ASP A 115 9.70 -16.66 -4.63
N GLN A 116 8.47 -17.03 -4.28
CA GLN A 116 7.80 -18.17 -4.87
C GLN A 116 7.39 -17.92 -6.34
N ASN A 117 7.19 -16.66 -6.74
CA ASN A 117 6.83 -16.31 -8.11
C ASN A 117 8.01 -16.50 -9.06
N LEU A 118 9.22 -16.19 -8.61
CA LEU A 118 10.44 -16.42 -9.38
C LEU A 118 10.60 -17.89 -9.81
N LEU A 119 10.16 -18.85 -9.00
CA LEU A 119 10.20 -20.28 -9.37
C LEU A 119 9.35 -20.60 -10.61
N LYS A 120 8.25 -19.87 -10.84
CA LYS A 120 7.42 -20.03 -12.05
C LYS A 120 8.12 -19.46 -13.26
N ASP A 121 8.70 -18.26 -13.12
CA ASP A 121 9.41 -17.60 -14.23
C ASP A 121 10.68 -18.35 -14.64
N LEU A 122 11.28 -19.08 -13.69
CA LEU A 122 12.42 -19.96 -13.89
C LEU A 122 12.05 -21.33 -14.46
N ASN A 123 10.77 -21.63 -14.76
CA ASN A 123 10.34 -22.92 -15.29
C ASN A 123 10.98 -24.13 -14.58
N VAL A 124 10.95 -24.15 -13.24
CA VAL A 124 11.56 -25.25 -12.47
C VAL A 124 10.72 -26.52 -12.56
N ASP A 125 11.37 -27.67 -12.67
CA ASP A 125 10.69 -28.98 -12.78
C ASP A 125 9.90 -29.32 -11.50
N ASP A 126 10.47 -29.01 -10.34
CA ASP A 126 9.91 -29.33 -9.02
C ASP A 126 10.07 -28.16 -8.05
N LYS A 127 9.08 -28.01 -7.15
CA LYS A 127 9.09 -26.99 -6.09
C LYS A 127 8.89 -27.59 -4.71
N TYR A 128 9.67 -27.13 -3.73
CA TYR A 128 9.53 -27.52 -2.34
C TYR A 128 9.48 -26.31 -1.42
N ILE A 129 8.40 -26.16 -0.66
CA ILE A 129 8.26 -25.11 0.35
C ILE A 129 8.89 -25.62 1.65
N VAL A 130 10.06 -25.06 2.00
CA VAL A 130 10.71 -25.32 3.29
C VAL A 130 9.85 -24.75 4.41
N ARG A 131 9.13 -25.63 5.13
CA ARG A 131 8.31 -25.24 6.29
C ARG A 131 9.19 -24.74 7.45
N GLY A 132 8.64 -23.82 8.24
CA GLY A 132 9.21 -23.45 9.54
C GLY A 132 9.24 -24.64 10.49
N LEU A 133 10.04 -24.54 11.55
CA LEU A 133 10.03 -25.52 12.64
C LEU A 133 8.69 -25.48 13.35
N ASP A 134 8.17 -26.64 13.75
CA ASP A 134 7.00 -26.68 14.61
C ASP A 134 7.32 -26.04 15.98
N PRO A 135 6.30 -25.66 16.77
CA PRO A 135 6.52 -24.97 18.04
C PRO A 135 7.46 -25.69 19.01
N ASN A 136 7.43 -27.04 19.05
CA ASN A 136 8.28 -27.82 19.93
C ASN A 136 9.72 -27.88 19.40
N GLU A 137 9.92 -28.08 18.10
CA GLU A 137 11.23 -28.02 17.45
C GLU A 137 11.87 -26.64 17.56
N ALA A 138 11.08 -25.58 17.35
CA ALA A 138 11.50 -24.19 17.46
C ALA A 138 11.96 -23.87 18.89
N LEU A 139 11.19 -24.31 19.88
CA LEU A 139 11.50 -24.15 21.29
C LEU A 139 12.77 -24.91 21.69
N ARG A 140 12.92 -26.17 21.24
CA ARG A 140 14.15 -26.96 21.47
C ARG A 140 15.37 -26.28 20.85
N LEU A 141 15.26 -25.80 19.61
CA LEU A 141 16.36 -25.11 18.93
C LEU A 141 16.73 -23.81 19.63
N PHE A 142 15.75 -23.00 20.02
CA PHE A 142 15.99 -21.77 20.77
C PHE A 142 16.69 -22.04 22.11
N ARG A 143 16.18 -23.00 22.90
CA ARG A 143 16.77 -23.41 24.18
C ARG A 143 18.20 -23.90 24.04
N HIS A 144 18.48 -24.72 23.03
CA HIS A 144 19.82 -25.20 22.75
C HIS A 144 20.81 -24.05 22.52
N HIS A 145 20.42 -23.04 21.74
CA HIS A 145 21.28 -21.90 21.44
C HIS A 145 21.38 -20.88 22.59
N ALA A 146 20.31 -20.68 23.35
CA ALA A 146 20.24 -19.71 24.43
C ALA A 146 20.81 -20.22 25.77
N LEU A 147 20.51 -21.47 26.13
CA LEU A 147 20.79 -22.06 27.45
C LEU A 147 21.77 -23.25 27.41
N LYS A 148 22.12 -23.77 26.22
CA LYS A 148 22.91 -25.00 26.03
C LYS A 148 22.35 -26.25 26.75
N ARG A 149 21.06 -26.27 27.09
CA ARG A 149 20.38 -27.39 27.79
C ARG A 149 19.01 -27.64 27.14
N GLU A 150 18.52 -28.89 27.20
CA GLU A 150 17.18 -29.23 26.70
C GLU A 150 16.05 -28.81 27.64
N GLU A 151 16.29 -28.88 28.96
CA GLU A 151 15.34 -28.45 29.99
C GLU A 151 15.71 -27.06 30.57
N PRO A 152 14.75 -26.12 30.64
CA PRO A 152 14.98 -24.79 31.19
C PRO A 152 15.03 -24.82 32.73
N GLN A 153 15.82 -23.93 33.34
CA GLN A 153 15.72 -23.62 34.76
C GLN A 153 14.34 -23.03 35.11
N GLU A 154 13.91 -23.20 36.36
CA GLU A 154 12.64 -22.71 36.89
C GLU A 154 12.43 -21.22 36.57
N GLY A 155 11.30 -20.88 35.93
CA GLY A 155 10.95 -19.50 35.56
C GLY A 155 11.37 -19.00 34.17
N TYR A 156 12.14 -19.75 33.38
CA TYR A 156 12.48 -19.40 31.98
C TYR A 156 11.58 -20.07 30.92
N ALA A 157 10.77 -21.06 31.34
CA ALA A 157 9.98 -21.87 30.42
C ALA A 157 8.99 -21.04 29.57
N GLU A 158 8.26 -20.13 30.23
CA GLU A 158 7.31 -19.19 29.61
C GLU A 158 8.00 -18.23 28.63
N LEU A 159 9.10 -17.64 29.08
CA LEU A 159 9.86 -16.66 28.32
C LEU A 159 10.50 -17.28 27.07
N CYS A 160 11.01 -18.52 27.18
CA CYS A 160 11.51 -19.26 26.04
C CYS A 160 10.39 -19.65 25.07
N ARG A 161 9.20 -20.02 25.58
CA ARG A 161 8.02 -20.28 24.76
C ARG A 161 7.63 -19.03 23.98
N ASN A 162 7.53 -17.87 24.64
CA ASN A 162 7.14 -16.62 24.01
C ASN A 162 8.18 -16.11 22.99
N LEU A 163 9.47 -16.19 23.30
CA LEU A 163 10.54 -15.79 22.36
C LEU A 163 10.69 -16.76 21.17
N ALA A 164 10.47 -18.07 21.38
CA ALA A 164 10.45 -19.04 20.29
C ALA A 164 9.20 -18.89 19.41
N HIS A 165 8.05 -18.61 20.03
CA HIS A 165 6.80 -18.31 19.35
C HIS A 165 6.91 -17.03 18.52
N TYR A 166 7.48 -15.96 19.11
CA TYR A 166 7.80 -14.71 18.41
C TYR A 166 8.65 -14.94 17.15
N ALA A 167 9.58 -15.89 17.20
CA ALA A 167 10.43 -16.22 16.07
C ALA A 167 9.75 -17.05 14.96
N GLY A 168 8.47 -17.41 15.11
CA GLY A 168 7.62 -17.96 14.04
C GLY A 168 8.14 -19.25 13.40
N GLY A 169 8.91 -20.05 14.14
CA GLY A 169 9.53 -21.26 13.60
C GLY A 169 10.71 -21.03 12.63
N HIS A 170 11.19 -19.77 12.47
CA HIS A 170 12.29 -19.45 11.57
C HIS A 170 13.66 -19.84 12.18
N PRO A 171 14.34 -20.88 11.67
CA PRO A 171 15.48 -21.52 12.35
C PRO A 171 16.69 -20.60 12.52
N TRP A 172 17.04 -19.84 11.49
CA TRP A 172 18.15 -18.90 11.56
C TRP A 172 17.88 -17.82 12.61
N PHE A 173 16.63 -17.36 12.69
CA PHE A 173 16.25 -16.32 13.64
C PHE A 173 16.25 -16.85 15.07
N LEU A 174 15.69 -18.05 15.29
CA LEU A 174 15.76 -18.76 16.58
C LEU A 174 17.19 -18.96 17.07
N LYS A 175 18.12 -19.38 16.19
CA LYS A 175 19.54 -19.54 16.53
C LYS A 175 20.19 -18.21 16.90
N ARG A 176 19.92 -17.16 16.12
CA ARG A 176 20.50 -15.83 16.30
C ARG A 176 19.98 -15.16 17.57
N LEU A 177 18.67 -15.20 17.79
CA LEU A 177 18.01 -14.70 18.99
C LEU A 177 18.48 -15.46 20.23
N GLY A 178 18.51 -16.80 20.18
CA GLY A 178 19.04 -17.60 21.28
C GLY A 178 20.50 -17.27 21.60
N SER A 179 21.36 -17.18 20.57
CA SER A 179 22.78 -16.85 20.76
C SER A 179 23.00 -15.42 21.24
N PHE A 180 22.16 -14.45 20.85
CA PHE A 180 22.19 -13.07 21.35
C PHE A 180 21.85 -12.97 22.84
N LEU A 181 20.96 -13.83 23.31
CA LEU A 181 20.52 -13.90 24.70
C LEU A 181 21.47 -14.72 25.59
N LYS A 182 22.30 -15.56 24.97
CA LYS A 182 23.34 -16.38 25.60
C LYS A 182 24.44 -15.49 26.21
N GLY A 183 24.66 -15.61 27.52
CA GLY A 183 25.77 -14.94 28.22
C GLY A 183 25.43 -13.62 28.92
N LYS A 184 24.18 -13.14 28.86
CA LYS A 184 23.72 -12.03 29.72
C LYS A 184 23.52 -12.57 31.15
N SER A 185 24.41 -12.21 32.08
CA SER A 185 24.56 -12.83 33.42
C SER A 185 23.53 -12.37 34.48
N LYS A 186 23.39 -13.17 35.56
CA LYS A 186 22.63 -13.10 36.84
C LYS A 186 21.30 -12.33 36.99
N ASP A 187 21.02 -11.26 36.24
CA ASP A 187 19.73 -10.52 36.17
C ASP A 187 18.93 -10.86 34.88
N SER A 188 19.23 -12.02 34.32
CA SER A 188 18.93 -12.41 32.94
C SER A 188 17.42 -12.51 32.61
N LYS A 189 16.55 -12.82 33.58
CA LYS A 189 15.10 -12.95 33.34
C LYS A 189 14.43 -11.60 33.01
N TYR A 190 14.81 -10.53 33.71
CA TYR A 190 14.27 -9.18 33.49
C TYR A 190 14.73 -8.61 32.15
N GLN A 191 16.00 -8.80 31.78
CA GLN A 191 16.51 -8.33 30.49
C GLN A 191 15.88 -9.08 29.31
N TRP A 192 15.63 -10.38 29.44
CA TRP A 192 14.91 -11.13 28.40
C TRP A 192 13.45 -10.70 28.30
N HIS A 193 12.79 -10.36 29.42
CA HIS A 193 11.48 -9.72 29.42
C HIS A 193 11.50 -8.36 28.74
N GLN A 194 12.46 -7.49 29.07
CA GLN A 194 12.62 -6.19 28.39
C GLN A 194 12.90 -6.32 26.90
N ILE A 195 13.67 -7.34 26.49
CA ILE A 195 13.95 -7.63 25.07
C ILE A 195 12.69 -8.17 24.40
N LEU A 196 11.93 -9.06 25.04
CA LEU A 196 10.63 -9.51 24.54
C LEU A 196 9.65 -8.34 24.44
N GLU A 197 9.53 -7.50 25.46
CA GLU A 197 8.74 -6.26 25.44
C GLU A 197 9.20 -5.33 24.31
N LYS A 198 10.51 -5.18 24.09
CA LYS A 198 11.06 -4.37 22.99
C LYS A 198 10.75 -4.98 21.63
N LEU A 199 10.85 -6.30 21.48
CA LEU A 199 10.50 -7.05 20.27
C LEU A 199 8.99 -6.99 19.97
N VAL A 200 8.16 -6.96 21.02
CA VAL A 200 6.70 -6.80 20.96
C VAL A 200 6.32 -5.35 20.65
N ARG A 201 7.04 -4.36 21.20
CA ARG A 201 6.82 -2.92 20.93
C ARG A 201 7.38 -2.45 19.59
N THR A 202 8.42 -3.11 19.07
CA THR A 202 9.09 -2.78 17.80
C THR A 202 9.47 -4.06 17.03
N PRO A 203 8.68 -4.50 16.04
CA PRO A 203 8.82 -5.82 15.40
C PRO A 203 9.85 -5.83 14.26
N HIS A 204 10.93 -5.07 14.39
CA HIS A 204 12.01 -5.02 13.40
C HIS A 204 13.23 -5.77 13.92
N VAL A 205 13.30 -7.06 13.60
CA VAL A 205 14.44 -7.92 13.95
C VAL A 205 15.77 -7.37 13.41
N ASP A 206 15.75 -6.73 12.23
CA ASP A 206 16.94 -6.10 11.66
C ASP A 206 17.42 -4.89 12.47
N SER A 207 16.57 -4.24 13.27
CA SER A 207 16.98 -3.15 14.17
C SER A 207 17.76 -3.61 15.41
N LEU A 208 17.65 -4.89 15.77
CA LEU A 208 18.52 -5.51 16.80
C LEU A 208 19.86 -5.96 16.24
N PHE A 209 19.99 -6.03 14.91
CA PHE A 209 21.13 -6.66 14.23
C PHE A 209 21.86 -5.79 13.19
N ARG A 210 21.30 -4.66 12.77
CA ARG A 210 21.87 -3.68 11.84
C ARG A 210 21.41 -2.27 12.22
N SER A 211 22.30 -1.47 12.80
CA SER A 211 22.25 -0.01 12.63
C SER A 211 22.75 0.29 11.22
N PHE A 212 22.04 1.10 10.42
CA PHE A 212 22.71 1.75 9.30
C PHE A 212 23.83 2.61 9.90
N GLY A 213 25.02 2.55 9.32
CA GLY A 213 26.12 3.41 9.75
C GLY A 213 25.75 4.88 9.57
N PRO A 214 26.43 5.80 10.28
CA PRO A 214 26.31 7.24 10.05
C PRO A 214 26.60 7.57 8.58
N VAL A 215 25.80 8.46 7.98
CA VAL A 215 26.00 8.98 6.62
C VAL A 215 26.45 10.43 6.70
N GLY A 216 27.50 10.79 5.96
CA GLY A 216 28.21 12.05 6.10
C GLY A 216 29.36 11.96 7.13
N PRO A 217 29.89 13.10 7.62
CA PRO A 217 29.33 14.45 7.50
C PRO A 217 29.79 15.19 6.23
N TYR A 218 28.90 16.01 5.67
CA TYR A 218 29.16 16.92 4.56
C TYR A 218 29.52 18.30 5.09
N GLY A 219 30.62 18.89 4.58
CA GLY A 219 31.12 20.21 4.98
C GLY A 219 32.62 20.22 5.28
N GLY A 220 33.09 21.25 5.97
CA GLY A 220 34.51 21.44 6.27
C GLY A 220 35.01 20.64 7.48
N GLN A 221 36.34 20.53 7.57
CA GLN A 221 37.03 19.75 8.61
C GLN A 221 37.24 20.49 9.94
N GLY A 222 36.97 21.80 10.00
CA GLY A 222 37.12 22.63 11.19
C GLY A 222 36.01 22.43 12.23
N GLY A 223 36.25 22.91 13.45
CA GLY A 223 35.31 22.88 14.57
C GLY A 223 35.38 21.65 15.46
N VAL A 224 34.59 21.67 16.55
CA VAL A 224 34.48 20.59 17.53
C VAL A 224 33.46 19.58 17.05
N ALA A 225 33.81 18.29 17.08
CA ALA A 225 32.90 17.23 16.68
C ALA A 225 31.74 17.10 17.68
N PHE A 226 30.53 16.88 17.16
CA PHE A 226 29.37 16.50 17.94
C PHE A 226 28.73 15.25 17.33
N ASP A 227 28.14 14.43 18.17
CA ASP A 227 27.33 13.28 17.77
C ASP A 227 26.22 13.12 18.80
N ASP A 228 24.97 13.34 18.38
CA ASP A 228 23.81 13.21 19.26
C ASP A 228 23.45 11.73 19.49
N GLY A 229 23.98 10.81 18.68
CA GLY A 229 23.63 9.39 18.70
C GLY A 229 22.28 9.10 18.06
N ALA A 230 21.82 7.85 18.21
CA ALA A 230 20.63 7.33 17.57
C ALA A 230 19.40 7.37 18.52
N HIS A 231 18.33 8.04 18.09
CA HIS A 231 17.09 8.20 18.86
C HIS A 231 15.88 7.46 18.25
N THR A 232 14.70 7.54 18.88
CA THR A 232 13.49 6.94 18.29
C THR A 232 12.84 7.81 17.24
N GLY A 233 12.97 9.14 17.32
CA GLY A 233 12.50 10.07 16.31
C GLY A 233 13.01 11.49 16.52
N VAL A 234 12.74 12.39 15.58
CA VAL A 234 13.02 13.81 15.69
C VAL A 234 11.69 14.52 15.91
N ARG A 235 11.57 15.38 16.93
CA ARG A 235 10.36 16.16 17.21
C ARG A 235 10.49 17.59 16.71
N GLN A 236 11.66 18.20 16.93
CA GLN A 236 11.85 19.61 16.62
C GLN A 236 13.31 19.91 16.32
N ILE A 237 13.56 20.82 15.37
CA ILE A 237 14.89 21.32 15.02
C ILE A 237 14.90 22.83 15.25
N ARG A 238 15.98 23.34 15.82
CA ARG A 238 16.18 24.75 16.15
C ARG A 238 17.46 25.24 15.49
N LEU A 239 17.38 26.38 14.83
CA LEU A 239 18.46 26.96 14.03
C LEU A 239 18.75 28.39 14.49
N SER A 240 20.03 28.73 14.60
CA SER A 240 20.51 30.09 14.88
C SER A 240 21.43 30.56 13.75
N GLY A 241 21.43 31.87 13.46
CA GLY A 241 22.29 32.48 12.43
C GLY A 241 21.87 33.91 12.07
N ARG A 242 22.84 34.78 11.74
CA ARG A 242 22.59 36.14 11.22
C ARG A 242 22.75 36.22 9.69
N THR A 243 23.88 35.74 9.18
CA THR A 243 24.25 35.75 7.74
C THR A 243 24.64 34.37 7.19
N ALA A 244 25.06 33.44 8.06
CA ALA A 244 25.30 32.01 7.79
C ALA A 244 24.68 31.16 8.93
N LEU A 245 24.52 29.85 8.72
CA LEU A 245 24.02 28.91 9.74
C LEU A 245 25.02 28.82 10.91
N GLY A 246 24.63 29.36 12.06
CA GLY A 246 25.44 29.46 13.27
C GLY A 246 25.45 28.17 14.08
N THR A 247 24.31 27.76 14.63
CA THR A 247 24.18 26.53 15.42
C THR A 247 22.87 25.80 15.15
N ILE A 248 22.89 24.47 15.32
CA ILE A 248 21.73 23.59 15.24
C ILE A 248 21.55 22.89 16.59
N ALA A 249 20.31 22.82 17.08
CA ALA A 249 19.94 22.02 18.23
C ALA A 249 18.65 21.26 17.93
N ILE A 250 18.54 20.04 18.43
CA ILE A 250 17.46 19.12 18.09
C ILE A 250 16.81 18.59 19.36
N ASP A 251 15.49 18.61 19.34
CA ASP A 251 14.67 17.88 20.28
C ASP A 251 14.30 16.52 19.66
N TYR A 252 14.91 15.47 20.17
CA TYR A 252 14.62 14.08 19.81
C TYR A 252 13.51 13.51 20.68
N ASP A 253 12.85 12.50 20.13
CA ASP A 253 12.05 11.54 20.85
C ASP A 253 12.93 10.32 21.18
N GLN A 254 12.93 9.88 22.43
CA GLN A 254 13.50 8.63 22.88
C GLN A 254 12.44 7.82 23.64
N ASN A 255 11.78 6.88 22.95
CA ASN A 255 10.70 6.06 23.48
C ASN A 255 9.58 6.89 24.14
N GLY A 256 9.19 8.03 23.53
CA GLY A 256 8.18 8.93 24.08
C GLY A 256 8.72 10.02 25.02
N CYS A 257 9.99 9.96 25.42
CA CYS A 257 10.64 11.00 26.22
C CYS A 257 11.34 12.04 25.33
N LEU A 258 11.23 13.32 25.68
CA LEU A 258 11.95 14.39 25.02
C LEU A 258 13.44 14.38 25.41
N VAL A 259 14.34 14.21 24.45
CA VAL A 259 15.79 14.30 24.65
C VAL A 259 16.31 15.46 23.82
N ARG A 260 16.97 16.44 24.44
CA ARG A 260 17.45 17.65 23.75
C ARG A 260 18.97 17.58 23.58
N SER A 261 19.47 17.87 22.37
CA SER A 261 20.90 18.02 22.13
C SER A 261 21.46 19.31 22.75
N PHE A 262 22.79 19.37 22.89
CA PHE A 262 23.47 20.42 23.66
C PHE A 262 23.15 21.85 23.14
N LEU A 263 22.88 22.77 24.07
CA LEU A 263 22.42 24.14 23.78
C LEU A 263 23.57 25.13 23.55
N PHE A 264 23.45 25.95 22.51
CA PHE A 264 24.08 27.26 22.42
C PHE A 264 22.99 28.34 22.43
N ASP A 265 23.17 29.44 23.15
CA ASP A 265 22.13 30.46 23.33
C ASP A 265 21.86 31.29 22.05
N GLY A 266 20.62 31.76 21.84
CA GLY A 266 20.27 32.73 20.77
C GLY A 266 19.58 32.23 19.48
N PHE A 267 18.75 31.19 19.51
CA PHE A 267 18.03 30.66 18.33
C PHE A 267 16.92 31.57 17.79
N LYS A 268 16.74 31.61 16.46
CA LYS A 268 15.73 32.46 15.79
C LYS A 268 14.71 31.70 14.94
N LYS A 269 15.02 30.48 14.50
CA LYS A 269 14.12 29.67 13.63
C LYS A 269 13.88 28.28 14.22
N ARG A 270 12.66 27.78 14.05
CA ARG A 270 12.19 26.50 14.59
C ARG A 270 11.44 25.71 13.52
N VAL A 271 11.75 24.43 13.43
CA VAL A 271 11.03 23.44 12.63
C VAL A 271 10.42 22.44 13.60
N THR A 272 9.10 22.33 13.63
CA THR A 272 8.37 21.36 14.46
C THR A 272 7.74 20.33 13.55
N LEU A 273 7.96 19.05 13.87
CA LEU A 273 7.39 17.90 13.17
C LEU A 273 6.17 17.40 13.94
N ASP A 274 5.13 17.00 13.20
CA ASP A 274 3.94 16.32 13.72
C ASP A 274 4.23 14.85 14.12
N HIS A 275 5.17 14.68 15.05
CA HIS A 275 5.63 13.37 15.53
C HIS A 275 4.51 12.63 16.30
N PRO A 276 4.28 11.33 16.04
CA PRO A 276 5.13 10.40 15.29
C PRO A 276 4.77 10.26 13.80
N SER A 277 3.71 10.92 13.34
CA SER A 277 3.19 10.76 11.96
C SER A 277 4.04 11.49 10.91
N GLU A 278 4.80 12.49 11.34
CA GLU A 278 5.81 13.19 10.55
C GLU A 278 7.22 12.92 11.09
N TYR A 279 8.13 12.50 10.21
CA TYR A 279 9.52 12.17 10.50
C TYR A 279 10.44 12.59 9.36
N LEU A 280 11.69 12.91 9.68
CA LEU A 280 12.69 13.32 8.69
C LEU A 280 13.16 12.13 7.85
N VAL A 281 13.23 12.32 6.54
CA VAL A 281 13.70 11.33 5.56
C VAL A 281 15.05 11.71 4.97
N SER A 282 15.33 13.01 4.80
CA SER A 282 16.61 13.50 4.31
C SER A 282 16.88 14.95 4.72
N ILE A 283 18.13 15.37 4.56
CA ILE A 283 18.56 16.77 4.72
C ILE A 283 19.34 17.15 3.46
N SER A 284 19.04 18.26 2.81
CA SER A 284 19.86 18.79 1.72
C SER A 284 20.35 20.20 2.03
N GLY A 285 21.34 20.69 1.30
CA GLY A 285 21.91 22.00 1.58
C GLY A 285 23.05 22.38 0.66
N HIS A 286 23.75 23.47 0.98
CA HIS A 286 24.93 23.91 0.25
C HIS A 286 26.11 24.11 1.19
N ILE A 287 27.29 23.69 0.78
CA ILE A 287 28.59 23.97 1.40
C ILE A 287 29.20 25.16 0.68
N GLY A 288 29.84 26.06 1.39
CA GLY A 288 30.69 27.03 0.73
C GLY A 288 31.82 27.53 1.60
N ASP A 289 32.67 28.32 0.98
CA ASP A 289 33.83 28.90 1.63
C ASP A 289 33.51 30.27 2.23
N PHE A 290 34.06 30.51 3.42
CA PHE A 290 34.14 31.82 4.06
C PHE A 290 35.50 31.91 4.75
N ILE A 291 36.35 32.83 4.29
CA ILE A 291 37.70 33.07 4.82
C ILE A 291 38.56 31.78 4.80
N GLY A 292 38.49 31.02 3.70
CA GLY A 292 39.29 29.80 3.51
C GLY A 292 38.85 28.57 4.34
N ILE A 293 37.69 28.64 5.01
CA ILE A 293 37.12 27.52 5.77
C ILE A 293 35.76 27.13 5.18
N GLN A 294 35.65 25.87 4.77
CA GLN A 294 34.39 25.27 4.33
C GLN A 294 33.40 25.12 5.50
N HIS A 295 32.15 25.51 5.26
CA HIS A 295 31.06 25.40 6.23
C HIS A 295 29.72 25.19 5.51
N VAL A 296 28.72 24.75 6.26
CA VAL A 296 27.35 24.57 5.75
C VAL A 296 26.67 25.94 5.64
N LYS A 297 26.35 26.37 4.42
CA LYS A 297 25.72 27.66 4.12
C LYS A 297 24.21 27.62 4.14
N SER A 298 23.60 26.50 3.74
CA SER A 298 22.15 26.30 3.81
C SER A 298 21.76 24.88 4.20
N LEU A 299 20.56 24.75 4.77
CA LEU A 299 19.91 23.48 5.09
C LEU A 299 18.43 23.51 4.69
N LYS A 300 17.97 22.41 4.09
CA LYS A 300 16.57 22.02 3.88
C LYS A 300 16.36 20.68 4.58
N PHE A 301 15.28 20.56 5.34
CA PHE A 301 14.89 19.33 6.01
C PHE A 301 13.69 18.75 5.31
N HIS A 302 13.79 17.52 4.83
CA HIS A 302 12.71 16.84 4.15
C HIS A 302 12.07 15.83 5.11
N SER A 303 10.77 15.98 5.38
CA SER A 303 9.97 14.99 6.09
C SER A 303 9.19 14.11 5.12
N ASN A 304 8.56 13.06 5.63
CA ASN A 304 7.60 12.26 4.86
C ASN A 304 6.31 13.01 4.51
N LYS A 305 6.09 14.23 5.03
CA LYS A 305 4.91 15.05 4.72
C LYS A 305 5.24 16.29 3.91
N LYS A 306 6.35 16.98 4.20
CA LYS A 306 6.69 18.28 3.61
C LYS A 306 8.18 18.60 3.74
N THR A 307 8.60 19.71 3.14
CA THR A 307 9.98 20.21 3.22
C THR A 307 10.05 21.52 4.01
N TYR A 308 11.04 21.65 4.88
CA TYR A 308 11.31 22.85 5.68
C TYR A 308 12.60 23.52 5.25
N GLY A 309 12.56 24.83 4.99
CA GLY A 309 13.70 25.62 4.53
C GLY A 309 13.46 26.23 3.15
N PRO A 310 14.49 26.73 2.46
CA PRO A 310 15.89 26.74 2.87
C PRO A 310 16.16 27.66 4.07
N PHE A 311 17.10 27.23 4.91
CA PHE A 311 17.64 28.03 5.99
C PHE A 311 19.10 28.38 5.66
N GLY A 312 19.37 29.64 5.30
CA GLY A 312 20.70 30.11 4.93
C GLY A 312 20.82 30.45 3.44
N SER A 313 22.04 30.48 2.89
CA SER A 313 22.31 30.81 1.48
C SER A 313 22.50 29.56 0.64
N GLU A 314 21.79 29.46 -0.48
CA GLU A 314 21.90 28.37 -1.46
C GLU A 314 23.06 28.57 -2.46
N MET A 315 24.02 29.43 -2.14
CA MET A 315 25.22 29.67 -2.96
C MET A 315 26.35 28.76 -2.51
N GLY A 316 26.84 27.88 -3.38
CA GLY A 316 27.96 26.98 -3.10
C GLY A 316 27.76 25.58 -3.68
N GLN A 317 28.54 24.61 -3.21
CA GLN A 317 28.44 23.21 -3.63
C GLN A 317 27.23 22.54 -2.93
N PRO A 318 26.23 22.03 -3.67
CA PRO A 318 25.10 21.35 -3.06
C PRO A 318 25.51 20.00 -2.45
N PHE A 319 24.80 19.58 -1.40
CA PHE A 319 24.90 18.24 -0.82
C PHE A 319 23.50 17.71 -0.47
N ASP A 320 23.41 16.39 -0.43
CA ASP A 320 22.21 15.66 -0.04
C ASP A 320 22.58 14.53 0.93
N LEU A 321 22.01 14.59 2.13
CA LEU A 321 22.03 13.59 3.18
C LEU A 321 20.73 12.78 3.12
N SER A 322 20.65 11.85 2.18
CA SER A 322 19.57 10.87 2.09
C SER A 322 20.11 9.44 2.17
N HIS A 323 19.26 8.52 2.61
CA HIS A 323 19.51 7.10 2.57
C HIS A 323 18.24 6.38 2.12
N PHE A 324 18.33 5.51 1.11
CA PHE A 324 17.18 4.84 0.52
C PHE A 324 16.43 4.01 1.57
N GLY A 325 15.14 4.33 1.78
CA GLY A 325 14.29 3.63 2.73
C GLY A 325 14.65 3.85 4.20
N GLY A 326 15.31 4.95 4.57
CA GLY A 326 15.68 5.29 5.95
C GLY A 326 15.09 6.63 6.44
N ARG A 327 14.69 6.70 7.72
CA ARG A 327 14.38 7.94 8.43
C ARG A 327 15.56 8.37 9.30
N ILE A 328 15.74 9.68 9.44
CA ILE A 328 16.77 10.26 10.29
C ILE A 328 16.34 10.15 11.75
N ILE A 329 17.24 9.62 12.57
CA ILE A 329 17.02 9.41 14.00
C ILE A 329 18.07 10.09 14.88
N GLY A 330 19.04 10.76 14.29
CA GLY A 330 20.14 11.38 14.99
C GLY A 330 21.02 12.17 14.04
N LEU A 331 21.69 13.22 14.52
CA LEU A 331 22.66 13.97 13.73
C LEU A 331 24.04 13.94 14.39
N HIS A 332 25.06 14.04 13.55
CA HIS A 332 26.44 14.22 13.96
C HIS A 332 27.13 15.22 13.03
N GLY A 333 28.31 15.71 13.39
CA GLY A 333 28.99 16.70 12.55
C GLY A 333 30.11 17.43 13.30
N LYS A 334 30.49 18.60 12.79
CA LYS A 334 31.43 19.50 13.45
C LYS A 334 30.85 20.91 13.51
N CYS A 335 30.97 21.54 14.68
CA CYS A 335 30.50 22.90 14.91
C CYS A 335 31.59 23.71 15.62
N SER A 336 31.75 24.97 15.21
CA SER A 336 32.47 26.00 15.95
C SER A 336 31.53 27.18 16.14
N GLY A 337 31.99 28.43 16.01
CA GLY A 337 31.07 29.58 15.91
C GLY A 337 30.10 29.51 14.73
N MET A 338 30.25 28.54 13.82
CA MET A 338 29.37 28.20 12.70
C MET A 338 29.28 26.67 12.51
N LEU A 339 28.25 26.19 11.81
CA LEU A 339 28.11 24.77 11.46
C LEU A 339 29.08 24.39 10.34
N ASN A 340 30.15 23.68 10.68
CA ASN A 340 31.21 23.33 9.73
C ASN A 340 30.84 22.12 8.88
N SER A 341 30.29 21.07 9.48
CA SER A 341 29.81 19.89 8.75
C SER A 341 28.65 19.20 9.47
N ILE A 342 27.84 18.45 8.70
CA ILE A 342 26.63 17.79 9.18
C ILE A 342 26.46 16.41 8.53
N GLY A 343 26.11 15.42 9.33
CA GLY A 343 25.83 14.04 8.98
C GLY A 343 24.64 13.53 9.79
N ALA A 344 24.13 12.36 9.44
CA ALA A 344 22.90 11.82 10.01
C ALA A 344 22.99 10.31 10.25
N HIS A 345 22.38 9.89 11.35
CA HIS A 345 22.11 8.48 11.68
C HIS A 345 20.74 8.09 11.10
N PHE A 346 20.73 7.01 10.33
CA PHE A 346 19.54 6.51 9.65
C PHE A 346 19.01 5.23 10.28
N ARG A 347 17.69 5.05 10.20
CA ARG A 347 17.00 3.82 10.55
C ARG A 347 16.03 3.46 9.45
N PRO A 348 15.83 2.18 9.07
CA PRO A 348 14.84 1.84 8.05
C PRO A 348 13.46 2.46 8.33
N ILE A 349 12.84 3.04 7.30
CA ILE A 349 11.41 3.35 7.27
C ILE A 349 10.72 2.01 7.10
N SER A 350 10.12 1.56 8.19
CA SER A 350 9.31 0.37 8.22
C SER A 350 8.07 0.55 7.35
N HIS A 351 7.93 -0.22 6.28
CA HIS A 351 6.64 -0.58 5.75
C HIS A 351 5.88 -1.42 6.81
N THR A 352 4.59 -1.16 6.95
CA THR A 352 3.61 -1.82 7.85
C THR A 352 3.46 -3.32 7.50
N TYR A 353 3.55 -4.27 8.46
CA TYR A 353 2.48 -5.10 9.09
C TYR A 353 3.11 -6.43 9.62
N PRO A 354 2.48 -7.32 10.44
CA PRO A 354 1.20 -7.28 11.18
C PRO A 354 1.38 -7.62 12.69
N PHE A 355 0.64 -6.99 13.59
CA PHE A 355 0.35 -7.61 14.89
C PHE A 355 -1.05 -8.19 14.81
N ASP A 356 -1.18 -9.47 15.07
CA ASP A 356 -2.48 -10.13 15.26
C ASP A 356 -3.02 -9.93 16.68
N ILE A 357 -2.15 -9.51 17.60
CA ILE A 357 -2.38 -9.39 19.05
C ILE A 357 -1.52 -8.26 19.59
N VAL A 358 -2.08 -7.38 20.41
CA VAL A 358 -1.46 -6.16 20.95
C VAL A 358 -1.80 -6.03 22.43
N GLY A 359 -0.81 -5.73 23.27
CA GLY A 359 -1.00 -5.63 24.72
C GLY A 359 -0.80 -6.98 25.45
N PRO A 360 -1.31 -7.13 26.69
CA PRO A 360 -2.20 -6.19 27.36
C PRO A 360 -1.42 -5.01 27.99
N PHE A 361 -2.04 -3.83 28.01
CA PHE A 361 -1.53 -2.62 28.64
C PHE A 361 -2.25 -2.41 29.96
N GLY A 362 -1.51 -2.22 31.05
CA GLY A 362 -2.05 -2.16 32.41
C GLY A 362 -1.13 -2.84 33.42
N GLY A 363 -1.72 -3.38 34.49
CA GLY A 363 -1.02 -4.11 35.56
C GLY A 363 -0.73 -5.57 35.26
N ASP A 364 0.44 -6.03 35.71
CA ASP A 364 0.90 -7.43 35.66
C ASP A 364 0.50 -8.25 36.90
N SER A 365 -0.17 -7.61 37.87
CA SER A 365 -0.59 -8.23 39.14
C SER A 365 -1.90 -9.03 39.09
N GLY A 366 -2.57 -9.03 37.93
CA GLY A 366 -3.79 -9.81 37.65
C GLY A 366 -3.59 -11.31 37.74
N THR A 367 -4.40 -11.97 38.56
CA THR A 367 -4.42 -13.44 38.67
C THR A 367 -5.46 -14.07 37.73
N ASP A 368 -6.51 -13.32 37.36
CA ASP A 368 -7.57 -13.77 36.46
C ASP A 368 -7.33 -13.21 35.05
N ILE A 369 -6.87 -14.07 34.14
CA ILE A 369 -6.63 -13.72 32.74
C ILE A 369 -7.91 -13.99 31.94
N TRP A 370 -8.34 -13.03 31.12
CA TRP A 370 -9.47 -13.17 30.22
C TRP A 370 -9.05 -12.97 28.76
N ASN A 371 -9.75 -13.65 27.85
CA ASN A 371 -9.48 -13.64 26.42
C ASN A 371 -10.74 -14.03 25.66
N ASP A 372 -11.29 -13.10 24.87
CA ASP A 372 -12.53 -13.33 24.12
C ASP A 372 -12.28 -14.05 22.80
N GLY A 373 -11.03 -14.14 22.34
CA GLY A 373 -10.66 -14.65 21.02
C GLY A 373 -10.83 -13.61 19.91
N LYS A 374 -10.72 -14.07 18.65
CA LYS A 374 -10.93 -13.25 17.45
C LYS A 374 -12.36 -13.42 16.95
N HIS A 375 -13.01 -12.31 16.61
CA HIS A 375 -14.32 -12.26 15.97
C HIS A 375 -14.25 -11.59 14.59
N THR A 376 -15.38 -11.42 13.89
CA THR A 376 -15.38 -10.70 12.59
C THR A 376 -15.44 -9.17 12.75
N GLY A 377 -15.89 -8.67 13.90
CA GLY A 377 -15.95 -7.24 14.20
C GLY A 377 -16.47 -6.96 15.61
N VAL A 378 -16.53 -5.68 15.97
CA VAL A 378 -17.09 -5.21 17.24
C VAL A 378 -18.33 -4.38 16.94
N ARG A 379 -19.44 -4.63 17.63
CA ARG A 379 -20.69 -3.87 17.48
C ARG A 379 -20.85 -2.81 18.56
N GLN A 380 -20.52 -3.15 19.79
CA GLN A 380 -20.74 -2.27 20.93
C GLN A 380 -19.67 -2.51 22.00
N ILE A 381 -19.24 -1.43 22.66
CA ILE A 381 -18.43 -1.48 23.87
C ILE A 381 -19.13 -0.68 24.96
N VAL A 382 -19.27 -1.26 26.15
CA VAL A 382 -19.74 -0.59 27.36
C VAL A 382 -18.61 -0.56 28.36
N ILE A 383 -18.17 0.64 28.76
CA ILE A 383 -17.11 0.83 29.76
C ILE A 383 -17.75 1.27 31.07
N GLY A 384 -17.55 0.49 32.13
CA GLY A 384 -17.93 0.83 33.49
C GLY A 384 -16.78 1.55 34.19
N PHE A 385 -17.04 2.72 34.76
CA PHE A 385 -16.03 3.57 35.39
C PHE A 385 -16.60 4.39 36.55
N ASP A 386 -15.71 4.83 37.45
CA ASP A 386 -16.00 5.88 38.43
C ASP A 386 -14.90 6.95 38.35
N GLU A 387 -13.95 6.98 39.29
CA GLU A 387 -12.69 7.72 39.10
C GLU A 387 -11.72 7.00 38.15
N ALA A 388 -11.75 5.65 38.12
CA ALA A 388 -10.92 4.81 37.26
C ALA A 388 -11.80 3.82 36.47
N VAL A 389 -11.23 3.16 35.46
CA VAL A 389 -11.92 2.16 34.65
C VAL A 389 -12.05 0.87 35.44
N MET A 390 -13.28 0.43 35.67
CA MET A 390 -13.60 -0.72 36.52
C MET A 390 -13.92 -1.97 35.72
N SER A 391 -14.67 -1.81 34.62
CA SER A 391 -15.13 -2.93 33.79
C SER A 391 -15.26 -2.55 32.31
N ILE A 392 -15.21 -3.56 31.46
CA ILE A 392 -15.50 -3.45 30.03
C ILE A 392 -16.42 -4.60 29.62
N SER A 393 -17.41 -4.29 28.80
CA SER A 393 -18.36 -5.24 28.25
C SER A 393 -18.41 -5.07 26.73
N ILE A 394 -18.13 -6.12 25.98
CA ILE A 394 -18.01 -6.04 24.51
C ILE A 394 -19.03 -6.96 23.84
N LEU A 395 -19.79 -6.41 22.90
CA LEU A 395 -20.63 -7.15 21.98
C LEU A 395 -19.93 -7.25 20.63
N TYR A 396 -19.58 -8.46 20.22
CA TYR A 396 -18.90 -8.72 18.96
C TYR A 396 -19.89 -9.06 17.84
N ASP A 397 -19.40 -9.02 16.61
CA ASP A 397 -20.05 -9.60 15.44
C ASP A 397 -19.27 -10.83 14.99
N GLU A 398 -19.98 -11.93 14.75
CA GLU A 398 -19.45 -13.14 14.12
C GLU A 398 -20.28 -13.44 12.87
N ARG A 399 -19.75 -13.05 11.70
CA ARG A 399 -20.38 -13.24 10.38
C ARG A 399 -21.82 -12.70 10.34
N GLY A 400 -22.00 -11.46 10.81
CA GLY A 400 -23.30 -10.78 10.81
C GLY A 400 -24.21 -11.09 12.00
N ARG A 401 -23.82 -11.99 12.92
CA ARG A 401 -24.58 -12.29 14.15
C ARG A 401 -23.92 -11.69 15.38
N PRO A 402 -24.67 -11.05 16.29
CA PRO A 402 -24.12 -10.56 17.54
C PRO A 402 -23.71 -11.72 18.47
N VAL A 403 -22.51 -11.65 19.04
CA VAL A 403 -21.97 -12.63 20.01
C VAL A 403 -21.46 -11.89 21.24
N GLY A 404 -21.93 -12.28 22.43
CA GLY A 404 -21.71 -11.59 23.70
C GLY A 404 -23.01 -11.08 24.33
N PRO A 405 -22.97 -10.07 25.21
CA PRO A 405 -21.79 -9.32 25.62
C PRO A 405 -20.85 -10.11 26.53
N PHE A 406 -19.54 -10.01 26.30
CA PHE A 406 -18.50 -10.54 27.18
C PHE A 406 -18.14 -9.46 28.20
N ILE A 407 -18.30 -9.76 29.49
CA ILE A 407 -18.15 -8.79 30.58
C ILE A 407 -16.91 -9.13 31.39
N HIS A 408 -16.01 -8.15 31.53
CA HIS A 408 -14.76 -8.25 32.28
C HIS A 408 -14.69 -7.15 33.33
N GLY A 409 -14.47 -7.53 34.60
CA GLY A 409 -14.65 -6.65 35.76
C GLY A 409 -16.06 -6.75 36.38
N PRO A 410 -16.37 -5.98 37.43
CA PRO A 410 -17.60 -6.14 38.19
C PRO A 410 -18.78 -5.49 37.45
N SER A 411 -19.94 -6.11 37.62
CA SER A 411 -21.22 -5.60 37.14
C SER A 411 -21.67 -4.42 38.03
N GLY A 412 -21.20 -3.22 37.70
CA GLY A 412 -21.77 -1.98 38.22
C GLY A 412 -21.07 -1.39 39.45
N GLY A 413 -20.67 -0.13 39.31
CA GLY A 413 -20.26 0.76 40.38
C GLY A 413 -19.94 2.14 39.81
N GLY A 414 -20.93 3.04 39.83
CA GLY A 414 -20.79 4.44 39.44
C GLY A 414 -21.48 4.81 38.12
N LYS A 415 -20.72 4.78 37.02
CA LYS A 415 -21.14 5.28 35.69
C LYS A 415 -20.80 4.29 34.58
N THR A 416 -21.58 4.32 33.50
CA THR A 416 -21.31 3.54 32.29
C THR A 416 -21.27 4.44 31.08
N TYR A 417 -20.35 4.20 30.16
CA TYR A 417 -20.29 4.85 28.86
C TYR A 417 -20.46 3.79 27.77
N THR A 418 -21.51 3.92 26.97
CA THR A 418 -21.82 3.01 25.88
C THR A 418 -21.35 3.60 24.55
N ILE A 419 -20.58 2.81 23.81
CA ILE A 419 -20.12 3.09 22.46
C ILE A 419 -20.84 2.13 21.53
N GLU A 420 -21.80 2.63 20.76
CA GLU A 420 -22.44 1.89 19.68
C GLU A 420 -21.75 2.24 18.38
N LEU A 421 -21.18 1.22 17.73
CA LEU A 421 -20.52 1.39 16.44
C LEU A 421 -21.56 1.21 15.33
N ASP A 422 -21.48 2.05 14.30
CA ASP A 422 -22.23 1.87 13.05
C ASP A 422 -21.64 0.70 12.22
N HIS A 423 -21.62 -0.50 12.81
CA HIS A 423 -21.04 -1.71 12.24
C HIS A 423 -21.76 -2.11 10.94
N PRO A 424 -21.03 -2.47 9.85
CA PRO A 424 -19.59 -2.65 9.75
C PRO A 424 -18.79 -1.40 9.31
N SER A 425 -19.46 -0.26 9.12
CA SER A 425 -18.85 0.94 8.53
C SER A 425 -18.03 1.77 9.51
N GLU A 426 -18.33 1.66 10.80
CA GLU A 426 -17.51 2.13 11.91
C GLU A 426 -16.86 0.94 12.60
N TYR A 427 -15.53 0.95 12.71
CA TYR A 427 -14.75 -0.10 13.35
C TYR A 427 -13.61 0.50 14.17
N LEU A 428 -13.15 -0.26 15.16
CA LEU A 428 -12.11 0.14 16.07
C LEU A 428 -10.72 0.08 15.42
N THR A 429 -9.93 1.13 15.55
CA THR A 429 -8.58 1.24 14.98
C THR A 429 -7.50 1.18 16.05
N SER A 430 -7.74 1.77 17.22
CA SER A 430 -6.78 1.80 18.33
C SER A 430 -7.47 2.12 19.66
N ILE A 431 -6.74 1.92 20.75
CA ILE A 431 -7.12 2.35 22.10
C ILE A 431 -5.95 3.13 22.70
N THR A 432 -6.24 4.24 23.35
CA THR A 432 -5.29 4.97 24.20
C THR A 432 -5.85 5.11 25.61
N GLY A 433 -5.03 5.52 26.56
CA GLY A 433 -5.49 5.66 27.94
C GLY A 433 -4.39 6.03 28.91
N TYR A 434 -4.73 6.04 30.19
CA TYR A 434 -3.78 6.32 31.27
C TYR A 434 -3.82 5.20 32.32
N VAL A 435 -2.66 4.88 32.89
CA VAL A 435 -2.49 3.93 33.99
C VAL A 435 -1.70 4.59 35.12
N GLU A 436 -2.07 4.34 36.37
CA GLU A 436 -1.37 4.87 37.54
C GLU A 436 -0.90 3.74 38.45
N GLU A 437 0.36 3.78 38.87
CA GLU A 437 0.89 2.80 39.82
C GLU A 437 0.72 3.31 41.26
N VAL A 438 -0.17 2.68 42.03
CA VAL A 438 -0.42 3.02 43.43
C VAL A 438 -0.11 1.80 44.29
N SER A 439 0.88 1.92 45.19
CA SER A 439 1.28 0.83 46.10
C SER A 439 1.63 -0.49 45.39
N LYS A 440 2.35 -0.41 44.25
CA LYS A 440 2.72 -1.52 43.34
C LYS A 440 1.56 -2.20 42.60
N ILE A 441 0.36 -1.62 42.63
CA ILE A 441 -0.77 -2.06 41.84
C ILE A 441 -0.98 -1.04 40.74
N THR A 442 -1.09 -1.48 39.48
CA THR A 442 -1.31 -0.59 38.34
C THR A 442 -2.80 -0.47 38.05
N ILE A 443 -3.34 0.73 38.23
CA ILE A 443 -4.75 1.04 38.05
C ILE A 443 -4.97 1.60 36.65
N LEU A 444 -5.93 1.04 35.90
CA LEU A 444 -6.36 1.59 34.61
C LEU A 444 -7.24 2.82 34.85
N GLN A 445 -6.67 4.01 34.67
CA GLN A 445 -7.32 5.28 35.04
C GLN A 445 -8.32 5.75 33.98
N SER A 446 -7.97 5.63 32.70
CA SER A 446 -8.87 6.01 31.62
C SER A 446 -8.63 5.25 30.33
N LEU A 447 -9.67 5.18 29.50
CA LEU A 447 -9.65 4.66 28.15
C LEU A 447 -10.23 5.68 27.16
N THR A 448 -9.57 5.82 26.03
CA THR A 448 -10.07 6.50 24.83
C THR A 448 -10.08 5.47 23.71
N ILE A 449 -11.26 5.24 23.13
CA ILE A 449 -11.47 4.28 22.05
C ILE A 449 -11.45 5.02 20.72
N HIS A 450 -10.54 4.65 19.82
CA HIS A 450 -10.44 5.26 18.49
C HIS A 450 -11.09 4.36 17.45
N THR A 451 -11.93 4.94 16.61
CA THR A 451 -12.55 4.30 15.44
C THR A 451 -11.97 4.90 14.15
N ASN A 452 -12.36 4.35 13.00
CA ASN A 452 -12.06 4.95 11.70
C ASN A 452 -12.85 6.24 11.41
N ARG A 453 -13.81 6.62 12.27
CA ARG A 453 -14.64 7.82 12.10
C ARG A 453 -14.42 8.87 13.17
N ARG A 454 -14.23 8.45 14.42
CA ARG A 454 -14.20 9.34 15.59
C ARG A 454 -13.46 8.70 16.75
N SER A 455 -13.30 9.44 17.83
CA SER A 455 -12.73 8.94 19.09
C SER A 455 -13.74 9.12 20.22
N HIS A 456 -13.82 8.13 21.12
CA HIS A 456 -14.71 8.12 22.28
C HIS A 456 -13.89 8.14 23.56
N GLY A 457 -14.03 9.20 24.35
CA GLY A 457 -13.33 9.39 25.61
C GLY A 457 -12.53 10.69 25.67
N PRO A 458 -11.64 10.84 26.66
CA PRO A 458 -11.26 9.84 27.65
C PRO A 458 -12.38 9.50 28.65
N ILE A 459 -12.58 8.22 28.90
CA ILE A 459 -13.57 7.67 29.84
C ILE A 459 -12.82 7.24 31.12
N GLY A 460 -13.16 7.84 32.26
CA GLY A 460 -12.40 7.75 33.52
C GLY A 460 -11.61 9.02 33.84
N ALA A 461 -10.58 8.95 34.70
CA ALA A 461 -9.71 10.08 35.03
C ALA A 461 -8.64 10.29 33.93
N ALA A 462 -8.90 11.25 33.05
CA ALA A 462 -7.92 11.73 32.09
C ALA A 462 -6.71 12.38 32.79
N ASN A 463 -5.50 12.19 32.23
CA ASN A 463 -4.25 12.82 32.69
C ASN A 463 -3.73 12.39 34.08
N LYS A 464 -4.26 11.31 34.67
CA LYS A 464 -3.77 10.74 35.94
C LYS A 464 -2.90 9.52 35.65
N GLY A 465 -1.59 9.64 35.91
CA GLY A 465 -0.62 8.56 35.68
C GLY A 465 0.07 8.57 34.31
N ARG A 466 0.61 7.42 33.91
CA ARG A 466 1.35 7.20 32.66
C ARG A 466 0.39 6.91 31.50
N HIS A 467 0.53 7.65 30.40
CA HIS A 467 -0.20 7.39 29.16
C HIS A 467 0.26 6.07 28.50
N PHE A 468 -0.67 5.33 27.89
CA PHE A 468 -0.40 4.22 26.98
C PHE A 468 -1.21 4.37 25.70
N SER A 469 -0.69 3.80 24.62
CA SER A 469 -1.39 3.73 23.34
C SER A 469 -1.14 2.38 22.68
N PHE A 470 -2.19 1.84 22.08
CA PHE A 470 -2.04 0.71 21.19
C PHE A 470 -1.33 1.21 19.92
N PRO A 471 -0.30 0.49 19.43
CA PRO A 471 0.35 0.85 18.18
C PRO A 471 -0.69 0.87 17.05
N TYR A 472 -0.66 1.91 16.20
CA TYR A 472 -1.45 1.90 14.98
C TYR A 472 -0.95 0.77 14.09
N THR A 473 -1.75 -0.28 13.98
CA THR A 473 -1.42 -1.45 13.16
C THR A 473 -1.88 -1.26 11.74
N GLY A 474 -2.85 -0.37 11.49
CA GLY A 474 -3.58 -0.20 10.23
C GLY A 474 -4.55 -1.36 9.90
N GLY A 475 -4.75 -2.28 10.86
CA GLY A 475 -5.88 -3.21 10.90
C GLY A 475 -7.01 -2.70 11.80
N LYS A 476 -8.12 -3.43 11.83
CA LYS A 476 -9.23 -3.21 12.76
C LYS A 476 -9.06 -4.11 13.99
N ILE A 477 -9.53 -3.64 15.15
CA ILE A 477 -9.60 -4.48 16.36
C ILE A 477 -10.81 -5.41 16.24
N VAL A 478 -10.59 -6.71 16.45
CA VAL A 478 -11.59 -7.77 16.28
C VAL A 478 -11.80 -8.64 17.52
N GLY A 479 -11.14 -8.30 18.62
CA GLY A 479 -11.20 -9.09 19.84
C GLY A 479 -10.41 -8.41 20.95
N PHE A 480 -10.65 -8.79 22.19
CA PHE A 480 -9.92 -8.27 23.34
C PHE A 480 -9.42 -9.38 24.27
N HIS A 481 -8.36 -9.08 25.00
CA HIS A 481 -7.85 -9.91 26.09
C HIS A 481 -7.28 -9.02 27.20
N GLY A 482 -7.05 -9.56 28.38
CA GLY A 482 -6.52 -8.76 29.48
C GLY A 482 -6.44 -9.52 30.79
N THR A 483 -6.34 -8.75 31.88
CA THR A 483 -6.29 -9.29 33.24
C THR A 483 -7.22 -8.51 34.17
N CYS A 484 -7.68 -9.21 35.20
CA CYS A 484 -8.44 -8.68 36.31
C CYS A 484 -7.78 -9.06 37.65
N VAL A 485 -7.91 -8.20 38.67
CA VAL A 485 -7.61 -8.54 40.08
C VAL A 485 -8.91 -8.39 40.86
N GLY A 486 -9.52 -9.51 41.25
CA GLY A 486 -10.82 -9.50 41.91
C GLY A 486 -11.86 -8.75 41.06
N PRO A 487 -12.59 -7.78 41.61
CA PRO A 487 -13.61 -7.04 40.89
C PRO A 487 -13.04 -5.82 40.16
N ARG A 488 -11.89 -5.88 39.47
CA ARG A 488 -11.38 -4.72 38.71
C ARG A 488 -10.61 -5.11 37.46
N LEU A 489 -10.89 -4.40 36.37
CA LEU A 489 -10.12 -4.46 35.13
C LEU A 489 -8.73 -3.83 35.33
N GLU A 490 -7.68 -4.61 35.11
CA GLU A 490 -6.29 -4.21 35.40
C GLU A 490 -5.48 -3.95 34.13
N SER A 491 -5.75 -4.75 33.08
CA SER A 491 -5.08 -4.58 31.79
C SER A 491 -5.99 -4.92 30.63
N ILE A 492 -5.70 -4.32 29.47
CA ILE A 492 -6.43 -4.51 28.24
C ILE A 492 -5.48 -4.61 27.04
N GLY A 493 -5.70 -5.61 26.20
CA GLY A 493 -5.06 -5.86 24.94
C GLY A 493 -6.10 -6.21 23.88
N ALA A 494 -5.71 -6.15 22.61
CA ALA A 494 -6.59 -6.33 21.47
C ALA A 494 -6.04 -7.35 20.47
N PHE A 495 -6.94 -8.11 19.86
CA PHE A 495 -6.68 -8.82 18.63
C PHE A 495 -6.95 -7.92 17.43
N TYR A 496 -6.06 -7.98 16.46
CA TYR A 496 -6.14 -7.20 15.24
C TYR A 496 -6.33 -8.12 14.04
N GLU A 497 -7.14 -7.63 13.10
CA GLU A 497 -7.29 -8.19 11.76
C GLU A 497 -6.84 -7.13 10.75
N PRO A 498 -5.91 -7.46 9.83
CA PRO A 498 -5.59 -6.57 8.73
C PRO A 498 -6.86 -6.19 7.98
N ILE A 499 -7.08 -4.89 7.79
CA ILE A 499 -8.10 -4.44 6.84
C ILE A 499 -7.44 -4.67 5.48
N PRO A 500 -8.03 -5.46 4.57
CA PRO A 500 -7.41 -5.83 3.29
C PRO A 500 -7.03 -4.66 2.35
N HIS A 501 -7.19 -3.40 2.79
CA HIS A 501 -7.14 -2.19 1.95
C HIS A 501 -6.30 -1.03 2.52
N THR A 502 -5.27 -1.27 3.34
CA THR A 502 -4.28 -0.20 3.64
C THR A 502 -3.21 -0.14 2.55
N TYR A 503 -3.55 0.53 1.46
CA TYR A 503 -2.60 0.99 0.46
C TYR A 503 -2.11 2.41 0.84
N PRO A 504 -0.86 2.78 0.50
CA PRO A 504 -0.39 4.15 0.71
C PRO A 504 -1.26 5.16 -0.05
N VAL A 505 -1.50 6.33 0.56
CA VAL A 505 -2.11 7.50 -0.11
C VAL A 505 -1.41 7.74 -1.45
N GLN A 506 -2.18 7.70 -2.53
CA GLN A 506 -1.66 7.89 -3.88
C GLN A 506 -1.76 9.36 -4.25
N VAL A 507 -0.73 9.91 -4.89
CA VAL A 507 -0.65 11.31 -5.29
C VAL A 507 -0.75 11.36 -6.82
N PHE A 508 -1.72 12.11 -7.33
CA PHE A 508 -1.96 12.26 -8.76
C PHE A 508 -1.92 13.73 -9.15
N GLY A 509 -1.25 14.02 -10.26
CA GLY A 509 -0.98 15.39 -10.69
C GLY A 509 0.29 16.00 -10.08
N PRO A 510 0.45 17.33 -10.11
CA PRO A 510 -0.55 18.28 -10.58
C PRO A 510 -0.61 18.27 -12.11
N PHE A 511 -1.82 18.25 -12.65
CA PHE A 511 -2.10 18.36 -14.09
C PHE A 511 -2.16 19.84 -14.46
N GLY A 512 -1.53 20.24 -15.56
CA GLY A 512 -1.38 21.64 -15.97
C GLY A 512 0.07 22.14 -15.96
N GLY A 513 0.25 23.45 -15.69
CA GLY A 513 1.52 24.17 -15.79
C GLY A 513 2.42 24.10 -14.55
N LYS A 514 3.68 24.53 -14.70
CA LYS A 514 4.67 24.62 -13.60
C LYS A 514 4.88 26.03 -13.05
N GLY A 515 4.09 27.02 -13.48
CA GLY A 515 4.14 28.39 -12.98
C GLY A 515 3.25 28.59 -11.75
N GLY A 516 3.30 29.78 -11.17
CA GLY A 516 2.45 30.16 -10.02
C GLY A 516 2.99 29.75 -8.64
N LYS A 517 2.28 30.17 -7.59
CA LYS A 517 2.57 29.77 -6.19
C LYS A 517 1.89 28.43 -5.90
N SER A 518 2.62 27.52 -5.25
CA SER A 518 2.08 26.23 -4.83
C SER A 518 1.03 26.37 -3.73
N TRP A 519 0.00 25.55 -3.77
CA TRP A 519 -1.05 25.46 -2.76
C TRP A 519 -1.43 24.00 -2.47
N ASP A 520 -1.95 23.75 -1.26
CA ASP A 520 -2.51 22.48 -0.82
C ASP A 520 -3.72 22.73 0.09
N PHE A 521 -4.72 21.85 0.02
CA PHE A 521 -5.96 21.96 0.78
C PHE A 521 -6.50 20.59 1.18
N VAL A 522 -6.99 20.47 2.42
CA VAL A 522 -7.53 19.25 3.05
C VAL A 522 -8.94 19.50 3.59
N ASP A 523 -9.70 18.43 3.88
CA ASP A 523 -11.04 18.50 4.49
C ASP A 523 -12.13 19.18 3.62
N ILE A 524 -12.25 18.74 2.37
CA ILE A 524 -13.20 19.28 1.38
C ILE A 524 -14.66 19.06 1.80
N LYS A 525 -15.39 20.14 2.07
CA LYS A 525 -16.86 20.11 2.32
C LYS A 525 -17.68 20.75 1.20
N GLY A 526 -17.10 21.65 0.43
CA GLY A 526 -17.70 22.27 -0.74
C GLY A 526 -16.64 22.73 -1.73
N ILE A 527 -17.04 22.98 -2.96
CA ILE A 527 -16.17 23.46 -4.05
C ILE A 527 -16.85 24.66 -4.71
N ASP A 528 -16.11 25.76 -4.77
CA ASP A 528 -16.44 26.96 -5.52
C ASP A 528 -15.42 27.14 -6.64
N VAL A 529 -15.87 27.14 -7.89
CA VAL A 529 -15.02 27.32 -9.07
C VAL A 529 -15.45 28.59 -9.80
N HIS A 530 -14.52 29.53 -9.95
CA HIS A 530 -14.73 30.75 -10.72
C HIS A 530 -14.13 30.61 -12.12
N TYR A 531 -14.90 30.94 -13.14
CA TYR A 531 -14.51 30.72 -14.53
C TYR A 531 -15.11 31.76 -15.49
N THR A 532 -14.46 31.95 -16.62
CA THR A 532 -14.97 32.66 -17.81
C THR A 532 -14.95 31.70 -18.98
N ASP A 533 -13.96 31.81 -19.87
CA ASP A 533 -13.67 30.84 -20.93
C ASP A 533 -12.68 29.75 -20.45
N PHE A 534 -12.07 29.96 -19.28
CA PHE A 534 -11.18 29.04 -18.59
C PHE A 534 -11.33 29.16 -17.06
N ILE A 535 -10.68 28.29 -16.29
CA ILE A 535 -10.75 28.28 -14.83
C ILE A 535 -9.82 29.34 -14.25
N GLU A 536 -10.40 30.37 -13.66
CA GLU A 536 -9.66 31.49 -13.07
C GLU A 536 -9.24 31.21 -11.63
N SER A 537 -10.11 30.60 -10.83
CA SER A 537 -9.79 30.23 -9.46
C SER A 537 -10.68 29.15 -8.88
N ILE A 538 -10.18 28.49 -7.83
CA ILE A 538 -10.91 27.48 -7.07
C ILE A 538 -10.79 27.79 -5.57
N THR A 539 -11.90 27.64 -4.85
CA THR A 539 -11.98 27.75 -3.39
C THR A 539 -12.67 26.50 -2.83
N PHE A 540 -12.21 26.05 -1.67
CA PHE A 540 -12.82 24.92 -0.96
C PHE A 540 -13.39 25.40 0.38
N GLU A 541 -14.63 25.01 0.69
CA GLU A 541 -15.33 25.49 1.89
C GLU A 541 -15.02 24.65 3.16
N VAL A 542 -15.04 25.32 4.33
CA VAL A 542 -14.81 24.76 5.68
C VAL A 542 -16.01 25.07 6.59
N ASP A 543 -16.29 24.21 7.59
CA ASP A 543 -17.37 24.41 8.57
C ASP A 543 -17.20 25.72 9.35
N GLY A 544 -18.22 26.60 9.34
CA GLY A 544 -18.21 27.91 9.99
C GLY A 544 -18.12 27.91 11.52
N ALA A 545 -17.96 26.74 12.16
CA ALA A 545 -17.92 26.60 13.61
C ALA A 545 -16.51 26.38 14.20
N THR A 546 -15.46 26.13 13.41
CA THR A 546 -14.17 25.65 13.96
C THR A 546 -12.86 26.16 13.35
N SER A 547 -12.82 27.07 12.37
CA SER A 547 -11.53 27.55 11.82
C SER A 547 -11.29 29.05 12.01
N PHE A 548 -10.03 29.39 12.34
CA PHE A 548 -9.47 30.75 12.37
C PHE A 548 -8.78 31.12 11.04
N GLU A 549 -8.96 30.34 9.97
CA GLU A 549 -8.34 30.61 8.66
C GLU A 549 -9.40 31.04 7.62
N PRO A 550 -9.16 32.13 6.88
CA PRO A 550 -10.10 32.62 5.87
C PRO A 550 -10.15 31.69 4.66
N GLU A 551 -11.32 31.63 4.00
CA GLU A 551 -11.50 31.06 2.65
C GLU A 551 -10.35 31.54 1.75
N THR A 552 -9.44 30.64 1.38
CA THR A 552 -8.26 31.00 0.61
C THR A 552 -8.55 30.69 -0.85
N ASN A 553 -8.70 31.73 -1.67
CA ASN A 553 -8.94 31.59 -3.09
C ASN A 553 -7.63 31.23 -3.82
N TYR A 554 -7.64 30.15 -4.62
CA TYR A 554 -6.48 29.69 -5.37
C TYR A 554 -6.62 30.07 -6.85
N GLY A 555 -6.10 31.25 -7.20
CA GLY A 555 -6.13 31.83 -8.56
C GLY A 555 -6.41 33.33 -8.55
N GLY A 556 -6.94 33.84 -9.66
CA GLY A 556 -7.28 35.26 -9.84
C GLY A 556 -8.45 35.76 -9.01
N ASN A 557 -8.75 37.07 -9.10
CA ASN A 557 -9.82 37.75 -8.34
C ASN A 557 -11.24 37.50 -8.92
N GLY A 558 -11.57 36.24 -9.23
CA GLY A 558 -12.90 35.78 -9.62
C GLY A 558 -13.30 36.10 -11.07
N GLY A 559 -13.73 35.07 -11.79
CA GLY A 559 -14.30 35.16 -13.14
C GLY A 559 -15.76 35.62 -13.17
N GLU A 560 -16.28 35.89 -14.37
CA GLU A 560 -17.68 36.34 -14.56
C GLU A 560 -18.71 35.30 -14.07
N ASN A 561 -18.37 34.01 -14.10
CA ASN A 561 -19.24 32.92 -13.67
C ASN A 561 -18.68 32.21 -12.44
N THR A 562 -19.58 31.68 -11.61
CA THR A 562 -19.22 30.91 -10.40
C THR A 562 -20.07 29.65 -10.32
N PHE A 563 -19.41 28.50 -10.22
CA PHE A 563 -20.03 27.22 -9.92
C PHE A 563 -19.80 26.87 -8.45
N LYS A 564 -20.87 26.77 -7.66
CA LYS A 564 -20.81 26.48 -6.22
C LYS A 564 -21.52 25.17 -5.90
N VAL A 565 -20.85 24.26 -5.21
CA VAL A 565 -21.45 23.00 -4.75
C VAL A 565 -21.03 22.67 -3.33
N GLN A 566 -22.04 22.43 -2.50
CA GLN A 566 -21.89 21.80 -1.19
C GLN A 566 -22.01 20.28 -1.31
N LEU A 567 -21.07 19.56 -0.68
CA LEU A 567 -21.13 18.11 -0.57
C LEU A 567 -21.97 17.72 0.65
N GLU A 568 -22.81 16.69 0.51
CA GLU A 568 -23.57 16.12 1.63
C GLU A 568 -22.67 15.27 2.57
N CYS A 569 -21.68 15.90 3.19
CA CYS A 569 -20.74 15.25 4.09
C CYS A 569 -21.45 14.64 5.31
N PRO A 570 -21.05 13.43 5.78
CA PRO A 570 -19.95 12.60 5.29
C PRO A 570 -20.34 11.63 4.16
N ASN A 571 -21.60 11.65 3.72
CA ASN A 571 -22.17 10.64 2.82
C ASN A 571 -21.84 10.89 1.34
N GLU A 572 -21.48 12.12 0.99
CA GLU A 572 -20.97 12.50 -0.32
C GLU A 572 -19.52 12.98 -0.20
N TYR A 573 -18.64 12.46 -1.05
CA TYR A 573 -17.23 12.81 -1.14
C TYR A 573 -16.73 12.62 -2.57
N ILE A 574 -15.67 13.34 -2.92
CA ILE A 574 -15.07 13.27 -4.25
C ILE A 574 -14.29 11.97 -4.40
N THR A 575 -14.48 11.33 -5.55
CA THR A 575 -13.86 10.05 -5.94
C THR A 575 -12.94 10.20 -7.13
N SER A 576 -13.18 11.20 -7.99
CA SER A 576 -12.33 11.50 -9.14
C SER A 576 -12.48 12.96 -9.56
N PHE A 577 -11.56 13.46 -10.37
CA PHE A 577 -11.72 14.69 -11.14
C PHE A 577 -11.03 14.56 -12.50
N SER A 578 -11.51 15.33 -13.47
CA SER A 578 -10.98 15.39 -14.83
C SER A 578 -11.15 16.79 -15.41
N GLY A 579 -10.54 17.07 -16.55
CA GLY A 579 -10.63 18.36 -17.19
C GLY A 579 -9.73 18.48 -18.41
N TYR A 580 -9.64 19.69 -18.95
CA TYR A 580 -8.77 20.02 -20.08
C TYR A 580 -7.88 21.21 -19.72
N PHE A 581 -6.64 21.23 -20.22
CA PHE A 581 -5.75 22.39 -20.13
C PHE A 581 -5.14 22.75 -21.49
N VAL A 582 -4.80 24.02 -21.67
CA VAL A 582 -4.15 24.52 -22.89
C VAL A 582 -2.85 25.22 -22.54
N HIS A 583 -1.87 25.12 -23.44
CA HIS A 583 -0.63 25.86 -23.38
C HIS A 583 -0.69 27.09 -24.29
N GLU A 584 -0.76 28.29 -23.71
CA GLU A 584 -0.69 29.55 -24.46
C GLU A 584 0.71 30.17 -24.38
N ASN A 585 1.26 30.59 -25.52
CA ASN A 585 2.64 31.09 -25.63
C ASN A 585 2.95 32.30 -24.72
N ASP A 586 1.95 33.16 -24.44
CA ASP A 586 2.14 34.40 -23.66
C ASP A 586 1.61 34.32 -22.22
N ARG A 587 0.71 33.37 -21.90
CA ARG A 587 0.02 33.25 -20.59
C ARG A 587 0.38 32.00 -19.80
N GLY A 588 1.17 31.10 -20.36
CA GLY A 588 1.53 29.84 -19.72
C GLY A 588 0.43 28.78 -19.88
N THR A 589 0.33 27.86 -18.92
CA THR A 589 -0.69 26.80 -18.97
C THR A 589 -1.93 27.25 -18.23
N ILE A 590 -3.09 26.98 -18.82
CA ILE A 590 -4.39 27.38 -18.29
C ILE A 590 -5.26 26.13 -18.19
N ILE A 591 -5.87 25.89 -17.03
CA ILE A 591 -6.93 24.87 -16.90
C ILE A 591 -8.20 25.43 -17.55
N ASN A 592 -8.63 24.85 -18.67
CA ASN A 592 -9.81 25.29 -19.41
C ASN A 592 -11.11 24.75 -18.84
N SER A 593 -11.09 23.53 -18.31
CA SER A 593 -12.27 22.94 -17.66
C SER A 593 -11.96 21.99 -16.53
N LEU A 594 -12.96 21.81 -15.66
CA LEU A 594 -12.95 20.86 -14.55
C LEU A 594 -14.30 20.15 -14.43
N THR A 595 -14.24 18.84 -14.20
CA THR A 595 -15.36 17.97 -13.87
C THR A 595 -14.97 17.14 -12.65
N PHE A 596 -15.74 17.25 -11.57
CA PHE A 596 -15.56 16.44 -10.36
C PHE A 596 -16.57 15.29 -10.33
N GLN A 597 -16.16 14.13 -9.86
CA GLN A 597 -17.04 12.98 -9.66
C GLN A 597 -17.08 12.62 -8.18
N THR A 598 -18.27 12.58 -7.60
CA THR A 598 -18.51 12.11 -6.23
C THR A 598 -18.99 10.66 -6.23
N ASN A 599 -19.06 10.05 -5.06
CA ASN A 599 -19.69 8.74 -4.88
C ASN A 599 -21.22 8.75 -5.12
N LYS A 600 -21.82 9.91 -5.42
CA LYS A 600 -23.27 10.07 -5.68
C LYS A 600 -23.60 10.66 -7.05
N ARG A 601 -22.78 11.56 -7.58
CA ARG A 601 -23.09 12.34 -8.80
C ARG A 601 -21.83 12.91 -9.46
N ILE A 602 -22.01 13.45 -10.67
CA ILE A 602 -20.98 14.19 -11.42
C ILE A 602 -21.28 15.69 -11.31
N LEU A 603 -20.24 16.50 -11.13
CA LEU A 603 -20.28 17.96 -10.96
C LEU A 603 -19.44 18.60 -12.07
N GLY A 604 -20.10 19.16 -13.08
CA GLY A 604 -19.47 19.74 -14.28
C GLY A 604 -20.04 19.16 -15.58
N PRO A 605 -19.38 19.41 -16.73
CA PRO A 605 -18.14 20.16 -16.89
C PRO A 605 -18.29 21.66 -16.59
N ILE A 606 -17.27 22.23 -15.97
CA ILE A 606 -17.16 23.66 -15.65
C ILE A 606 -16.08 24.23 -16.58
N GLY A 607 -16.38 25.30 -17.31
CA GLY A 607 -15.47 25.86 -18.32
C GLY A 607 -15.61 25.20 -19.70
N ILE A 608 -14.55 25.25 -20.52
CA ILE A 608 -14.54 24.77 -21.91
C ILE A 608 -13.71 23.48 -22.03
N GLU A 609 -14.27 22.44 -22.64
CA GLU A 609 -13.61 21.14 -22.86
C GLU A 609 -12.72 21.14 -24.12
N GLU A 610 -11.76 22.08 -24.16
CA GLU A 610 -10.78 22.20 -25.24
C GLU A 610 -9.35 22.15 -24.69
N GLY A 611 -8.47 21.39 -25.34
CA GLY A 611 -7.06 21.24 -24.99
C GLY A 611 -6.64 19.81 -24.69
N ASP A 612 -5.56 19.67 -23.92
CA ASP A 612 -5.04 18.39 -23.45
C ASP A 612 -5.88 17.90 -22.26
N TYR A 613 -6.46 16.71 -22.42
CA TYR A 613 -7.28 16.08 -21.40
C TYR A 613 -6.43 15.53 -20.24
N PHE A 614 -6.94 15.67 -19.02
CA PHE A 614 -6.41 15.00 -17.84
C PHE A 614 -7.54 14.40 -17.01
N SER A 615 -7.22 13.33 -16.30
CA SER A 615 -8.10 12.73 -15.30
C SER A 615 -7.32 12.02 -14.22
N LEU A 616 -7.91 11.90 -13.04
CA LEU A 616 -7.51 10.86 -12.11
C LEU A 616 -7.81 9.47 -12.73
N PRO A 617 -7.00 8.45 -12.45
CA PRO A 617 -7.36 7.07 -12.78
C PRO A 617 -8.69 6.71 -12.10
N TRP A 618 -9.56 6.00 -12.81
CA TRP A 618 -10.89 5.61 -12.31
C TRP A 618 -10.86 4.68 -11.07
N GLU A 619 -9.67 4.19 -10.71
CA GLU A 619 -9.37 3.34 -9.55
C GLU A 619 -8.83 4.12 -8.32
N ALA A 620 -8.73 5.46 -8.39
CA ALA A 620 -7.92 6.25 -7.46
C ALA A 620 -8.35 6.16 -5.97
N GLY A 621 -9.67 6.07 -5.69
CA GLY A 621 -10.21 6.00 -4.33
C GLY A 621 -10.93 7.28 -3.88
N LYS A 622 -10.96 7.55 -2.55
CA LYS A 622 -11.54 8.79 -2.01
C LYS A 622 -10.51 9.92 -2.08
N VAL A 623 -10.85 11.02 -2.73
CA VAL A 623 -9.99 12.22 -2.73
C VAL A 623 -10.02 12.85 -1.34
N ILE A 624 -8.85 12.96 -0.71
CA ILE A 624 -8.70 13.48 0.66
C ILE A 624 -8.08 14.88 0.70
N SER A 625 -7.35 15.26 -0.36
CA SER A 625 -6.78 16.60 -0.50
C SER A 625 -6.58 16.97 -1.97
N PHE A 626 -6.57 18.28 -2.24
CA PHE A 626 -6.14 18.85 -3.51
C PHE A 626 -4.86 19.64 -3.31
N PHE A 627 -4.03 19.72 -4.34
CA PHE A 627 -2.85 20.56 -4.38
C PHE A 627 -2.61 21.04 -5.79
N GLY A 628 -1.81 22.08 -5.97
CA GLY A 628 -1.57 22.61 -7.30
C GLY A 628 -0.71 23.86 -7.28
N SER A 629 -0.79 24.61 -8.37
CA SER A 629 -0.19 25.93 -8.48
C SER A 629 -1.20 26.93 -9.05
N ALA A 630 -1.14 28.15 -8.54
CA ALA A 630 -2.04 29.22 -8.95
C ALA A 630 -1.29 30.57 -8.98
N GLY A 631 -1.62 31.38 -9.97
CA GLY A 631 -1.10 32.73 -10.20
C GLY A 631 -2.26 33.70 -10.41
N ASP A 632 -2.27 34.39 -11.55
CA ASP A 632 -3.42 35.21 -11.98
C ASP A 632 -4.62 34.33 -12.40
N HIS A 633 -4.41 33.03 -12.62
CA HIS A 633 -5.42 32.01 -12.88
C HIS A 633 -5.01 30.66 -12.26
N LEU A 634 -5.87 29.64 -12.35
CA LEU A 634 -5.52 28.29 -11.90
C LEU A 634 -4.60 27.63 -12.93
N GLU A 635 -3.35 27.37 -12.55
CA GLU A 635 -2.34 26.86 -13.47
C GLU A 635 -2.19 25.34 -13.42
N SER A 636 -2.34 24.74 -12.25
CA SER A 636 -2.33 23.28 -12.12
C SER A 636 -3.13 22.77 -10.93
N ILE A 637 -3.61 21.54 -11.03
CA ILE A 637 -4.39 20.87 -9.99
C ILE A 637 -4.07 19.37 -9.94
N GLY A 638 -3.89 18.85 -8.74
CA GLY A 638 -3.61 17.47 -8.40
C GLY A 638 -4.37 17.09 -7.13
N ALA A 639 -4.43 15.81 -6.82
CA ALA A 639 -5.08 15.31 -5.63
C ALA A 639 -4.27 14.21 -4.95
N GLN A 640 -4.40 14.16 -3.62
CA GLN A 640 -4.05 12.97 -2.87
C GLN A 640 -5.30 12.15 -2.64
N VAL A 641 -5.17 10.85 -2.87
CA VAL A 641 -6.29 9.93 -2.89
C VAL A 641 -5.99 8.77 -1.96
N GLU A 642 -6.90 8.54 -1.02
CA GLU A 642 -6.90 7.37 -0.17
C GLU A 642 -7.55 6.22 -0.95
N PRO A 643 -6.84 5.10 -1.22
CA PRO A 643 -7.42 3.94 -1.86
C PRO A 643 -8.44 3.30 -0.92
N TYR A 644 -9.70 3.71 -1.08
CA TYR A 644 -10.81 3.32 -0.24
C TYR A 644 -11.68 2.32 -1.00
N TYR A 645 -11.67 1.05 -0.58
CA TYR A 645 -12.59 0.02 -1.09
C TYR A 645 -13.51 -0.50 0.02
N PRO A 646 -14.74 0.04 0.12
CA PRO A 646 -15.86 -0.74 0.62
C PRO A 646 -17.18 -0.29 -0.02
N PHE A 647 -17.36 -0.50 -1.33
CA PHE A 647 -18.71 -0.38 -1.88
C PHE A 647 -19.50 -1.61 -1.45
N LYS A 648 -20.42 -1.47 -0.49
CA LYS A 648 -21.47 -2.49 -0.29
C LYS A 648 -22.38 -2.60 -1.52
N SER A 649 -22.47 -1.51 -2.28
CA SER A 649 -23.34 -1.35 -3.45
C SER A 649 -22.74 -0.32 -4.42
N VAL A 650 -22.92 -0.51 -5.72
CA VAL A 650 -22.59 0.45 -6.79
C VAL A 650 -23.80 0.61 -7.70
N GLY A 651 -24.08 1.85 -8.11
CA GLY A 651 -25.24 2.23 -8.91
C GLY A 651 -25.99 3.38 -8.24
N LEU A 652 -27.17 3.78 -8.71
CA LEU A 652 -27.98 3.20 -9.79
C LEU A 652 -27.63 3.81 -11.14
N PHE A 653 -27.47 2.98 -12.16
CA PHE A 653 -27.27 3.41 -13.54
C PHE A 653 -28.61 3.34 -14.27
N GLY A 654 -29.06 4.44 -14.88
CA GLY A 654 -30.38 4.56 -15.50
C GLY A 654 -31.21 5.69 -14.90
N CYS A 655 -32.54 5.64 -15.09
CA CYS A 655 -33.47 6.70 -14.66
C CYS A 655 -34.44 6.20 -13.58
N SER A 656 -34.84 7.08 -12.65
CA SER A 656 -35.75 6.74 -11.54
C SER A 656 -37.16 7.24 -11.82
N LYS A 657 -38.01 6.43 -12.44
CA LYS A 657 -39.39 6.84 -12.79
C LYS A 657 -40.49 5.98 -12.18
N THR A 658 -40.24 4.70 -11.86
CA THR A 658 -41.30 3.74 -11.47
C THR A 658 -41.05 2.97 -10.17
N SER A 659 -41.16 1.64 -10.13
CA SER A 659 -41.11 0.85 -8.88
C SER A 659 -39.69 0.41 -8.54
N PHE A 660 -39.26 0.66 -7.31
CA PHE A 660 -37.95 0.26 -6.80
C PHE A 660 -37.96 -1.22 -6.36
N TRP A 661 -36.87 -1.93 -6.65
CA TRP A 661 -36.62 -3.30 -6.22
C TRP A 661 -35.20 -3.46 -5.68
N ASP A 662 -35.01 -4.36 -4.71
CA ASP A 662 -33.73 -4.67 -4.10
C ASP A 662 -33.75 -6.15 -3.64
N ASP A 663 -32.94 -6.98 -4.29
CA ASP A 663 -32.83 -8.42 -3.98
C ASP A 663 -32.03 -8.68 -2.68
N GLY A 664 -31.44 -7.65 -2.09
CA GLY A 664 -30.60 -7.70 -0.90
C GLY A 664 -29.17 -8.18 -1.17
N ASN A 665 -28.35 -8.16 -0.12
CA ASN A 665 -26.91 -8.46 -0.17
C ASN A 665 -26.48 -9.65 0.71
N ASN A 666 -27.42 -10.45 1.22
CA ASN A 666 -27.14 -11.59 2.10
C ASN A 666 -26.79 -12.88 1.31
N HIS A 667 -26.74 -12.80 -0.01
CA HIS A 667 -26.46 -13.95 -0.87
C HIS A 667 -24.97 -14.24 -0.96
N THR A 668 -24.60 -15.50 -1.17
CA THR A 668 -23.19 -15.89 -1.29
C THR A 668 -22.66 -15.75 -2.71
N ASN A 669 -23.47 -16.04 -3.74
CA ASN A 669 -23.12 -15.89 -5.15
C ASN A 669 -24.36 -15.68 -6.02
N VAL A 670 -24.19 -15.07 -7.19
CA VAL A 670 -25.16 -15.09 -8.29
C VAL A 670 -24.92 -16.34 -9.15
N LYS A 671 -25.94 -17.18 -9.30
CA LYS A 671 -25.84 -18.47 -10.00
C LYS A 671 -26.39 -18.42 -11.42
N LYS A 672 -27.44 -17.62 -11.65
CA LYS A 672 -28.10 -17.50 -12.94
C LYS A 672 -28.66 -16.10 -13.13
N ILE A 673 -28.60 -15.61 -14.36
CA ILE A 673 -29.23 -14.36 -14.79
C ILE A 673 -30.10 -14.69 -16.01
N ILE A 674 -31.30 -14.16 -16.07
CA ILE A 674 -32.19 -14.24 -17.23
C ILE A 674 -32.48 -12.80 -17.65
N VAL A 675 -32.18 -12.47 -18.90
CA VAL A 675 -32.44 -11.15 -19.47
C VAL A 675 -33.37 -11.31 -20.65
N GLU A 676 -34.47 -10.55 -20.67
CA GLU A 676 -35.42 -10.54 -21.79
C GLU A 676 -35.29 -9.24 -22.58
N PHE A 677 -35.08 -9.39 -23.88
CA PHE A 677 -34.92 -8.28 -24.81
C PHE A 677 -35.70 -8.56 -26.11
N GLU A 678 -36.27 -7.52 -26.72
CA GLU A 678 -37.03 -7.65 -27.97
C GLU A 678 -36.72 -6.48 -28.94
N PRO A 679 -35.80 -6.68 -29.91
CA PRO A 679 -35.35 -5.61 -30.82
C PRO A 679 -36.49 -4.98 -31.65
N SER A 680 -37.55 -5.74 -31.92
CA SER A 680 -38.67 -5.33 -32.78
C SER A 680 -39.69 -4.42 -32.10
N LYS A 681 -39.64 -4.26 -30.77
CA LYS A 681 -40.65 -3.51 -30.01
C LYS A 681 -40.09 -2.39 -29.12
N GLY A 682 -38.77 -2.21 -29.11
CA GLY A 682 -38.10 -1.11 -28.43
C GLY A 682 -36.63 -1.42 -28.17
N SER A 683 -35.84 -0.38 -27.94
CA SER A 683 -34.40 -0.52 -27.66
C SER A 683 -34.09 -0.83 -26.19
N TYR A 684 -35.10 -1.15 -25.36
CA TYR A 684 -34.97 -1.35 -23.91
C TYR A 684 -34.96 -2.82 -23.49
N ILE A 685 -34.19 -3.14 -22.45
CA ILE A 685 -34.26 -4.42 -21.74
C ILE A 685 -35.61 -4.52 -21.05
N ARG A 686 -36.43 -5.53 -21.41
CA ARG A 686 -37.79 -5.67 -20.87
C ARG A 686 -37.81 -6.14 -19.44
N SER A 687 -37.02 -7.15 -19.13
CA SER A 687 -36.99 -7.70 -17.79
C SER A 687 -35.65 -8.36 -17.48
N ILE A 688 -35.36 -8.45 -16.18
CA ILE A 688 -34.21 -9.17 -15.66
C ILE A 688 -34.61 -9.99 -14.43
N THR A 689 -34.06 -11.19 -14.35
CA THR A 689 -34.31 -12.12 -13.25
C THR A 689 -33.00 -12.71 -12.76
N PHE A 690 -32.80 -12.75 -11.44
CA PHE A 690 -31.61 -13.33 -10.82
C PHE A 690 -31.94 -14.60 -10.03
N GLN A 691 -30.98 -15.51 -9.98
CA GLN A 691 -31.00 -16.66 -9.09
C GLN A 691 -29.73 -16.67 -8.24
N TYR A 692 -29.90 -16.67 -6.92
CA TYR A 692 -28.81 -16.59 -5.96
C TYR A 692 -28.55 -17.94 -5.26
N GLU A 693 -27.35 -18.10 -4.70
CA GLU A 693 -26.97 -19.20 -3.83
C GLU A 693 -26.92 -18.74 -2.36
N GLU A 694 -27.66 -19.42 -1.48
CA GLU A 694 -27.67 -19.16 -0.02
C GLU A 694 -26.80 -20.15 0.77
N GLU A 695 -26.35 -19.72 1.95
CA GLU A 695 -25.45 -20.44 2.88
C GLU A 695 -25.93 -21.86 3.30
N TYR A 696 -27.20 -22.23 3.01
CA TYR A 696 -27.82 -23.52 3.39
C TYR A 696 -28.39 -24.36 2.23
N LYS A 697 -28.00 -24.11 0.96
CA LYS A 697 -28.44 -24.88 -0.22
C LYS A 697 -29.97 -24.96 -0.42
N LYS A 698 -30.74 -24.00 0.09
CA LYS A 698 -32.15 -23.79 -0.30
C LYS A 698 -32.19 -22.81 -1.48
N LEU A 699 -32.91 -23.17 -2.54
CA LEU A 699 -33.12 -22.32 -3.71
C LEU A 699 -34.22 -21.30 -3.39
N TRP A 700 -33.88 -20.01 -3.30
CA TRP A 700 -34.88 -18.93 -3.27
C TRP A 700 -35.29 -18.53 -4.71
N GLN A 701 -36.57 -18.16 -4.88
CA GLN A 701 -37.19 -17.72 -6.14
C GLN A 701 -36.79 -16.26 -6.46
N LEU A 702 -36.30 -15.88 -7.65
CA LEU A 702 -36.98 -15.68 -8.95
C LEU A 702 -38.01 -14.53 -8.99
N GLU A 703 -37.70 -13.38 -8.38
CA GLU A 703 -38.39 -12.13 -8.73
C GLU A 703 -37.84 -11.59 -10.06
N THR A 704 -38.77 -11.25 -10.96
CA THR A 704 -38.46 -10.69 -12.28
C THR A 704 -38.76 -9.22 -12.22
N HIS A 705 -37.76 -8.41 -12.56
CA HIS A 705 -37.80 -6.97 -12.48
C HIS A 705 -38.03 -6.40 -13.88
N GLY A 706 -39.17 -5.73 -14.06
CA GLY A 706 -39.68 -5.26 -15.37
C GLY A 706 -40.88 -6.08 -15.86
N SER A 707 -41.51 -5.65 -16.95
CA SER A 707 -42.69 -6.29 -17.56
C SER A 707 -43.94 -6.33 -16.66
N ILE A 708 -44.21 -5.26 -15.89
CA ILE A 708 -45.30 -5.21 -14.89
C ILE A 708 -46.72 -5.19 -15.50
N ASP A 709 -46.90 -4.83 -16.78
CA ASP A 709 -48.19 -4.86 -17.46
C ASP A 709 -48.04 -5.40 -18.89
N ASP A 710 -48.54 -6.62 -19.19
CA ASP A 710 -48.92 -6.93 -20.58
C ASP A 710 -49.80 -8.19 -20.77
N GLU A 711 -51.12 -7.98 -20.76
CA GLU A 711 -52.07 -8.86 -21.45
C GLU A 711 -51.97 -8.77 -22.99
N LYS A 712 -51.04 -7.97 -23.57
CA LYS A 712 -50.95 -7.73 -25.02
C LYS A 712 -49.81 -8.44 -25.77
N PHE A 713 -48.90 -9.14 -25.10
CA PHE A 713 -47.67 -9.65 -25.76
C PHE A 713 -47.57 -11.18 -25.71
N HIS A 714 -48.52 -11.85 -26.36
CA HIS A 714 -48.34 -13.24 -26.76
C HIS A 714 -47.54 -13.32 -28.07
N THR A 715 -46.22 -13.11 -28.05
CA THR A 715 -45.24 -13.74 -28.99
C THR A 715 -43.79 -13.24 -28.79
N VAL A 716 -42.90 -14.21 -28.55
CA VAL A 716 -41.42 -14.29 -28.76
C VAL A 716 -40.56 -13.10 -28.31
N SER A 717 -40.21 -13.05 -27.01
CA SER A 717 -39.04 -12.32 -26.52
C SER A 717 -37.75 -13.12 -26.72
N MET A 718 -36.61 -12.46 -27.01
CA MET A 718 -35.31 -13.12 -26.99
C MET A 718 -34.85 -13.26 -25.54
N VAL A 719 -34.91 -14.48 -25.02
CA VAL A 719 -34.54 -14.79 -23.64
C VAL A 719 -33.09 -15.24 -23.57
N HIS A 720 -32.24 -14.43 -22.94
CA HIS A 720 -30.84 -14.74 -22.71
C HIS A 720 -30.67 -15.36 -21.32
N LYS A 721 -30.31 -16.65 -21.27
CA LYS A 721 -30.08 -17.39 -20.02
C LYS A 721 -28.58 -17.51 -19.77
N ILE A 722 -28.12 -16.84 -18.73
CA ILE A 722 -26.71 -16.82 -18.31
C ILE A 722 -26.57 -17.74 -17.10
N GLN A 723 -25.66 -18.70 -17.18
CA GLN A 723 -25.33 -19.60 -16.07
C GLN A 723 -23.90 -19.36 -15.59
N ILE A 724 -23.75 -19.22 -14.27
CA ILE A 724 -22.48 -18.93 -13.59
C ILE A 724 -22.05 -20.18 -12.82
N HIS A 725 -20.85 -20.69 -13.10
CA HIS A 725 -20.32 -21.91 -12.50
C HIS A 725 -19.66 -21.64 -11.15
N VAL A 726 -20.49 -21.35 -10.14
CA VAL A 726 -20.08 -21.17 -8.74
C VAL A 726 -19.45 -22.45 -8.15
N PRO A 727 -18.47 -22.36 -7.23
CA PRO A 727 -17.89 -21.12 -6.67
C PRO A 727 -16.74 -20.54 -7.50
N ASP A 728 -16.23 -21.26 -8.51
CA ASP A 728 -15.01 -20.87 -9.24
C ASP A 728 -15.25 -19.73 -10.24
N GLU A 729 -16.49 -19.51 -10.65
CA GLU A 729 -16.94 -18.41 -11.49
C GLU A 729 -17.90 -17.52 -10.69
N TYR A 730 -17.66 -16.21 -10.67
CA TYR A 730 -18.50 -15.22 -10.00
C TYR A 730 -18.45 -13.88 -10.75
N LEU A 731 -19.50 -13.07 -10.60
CA LEU A 731 -19.61 -11.76 -11.22
C LEU A 731 -18.67 -10.76 -10.55
N THR A 732 -18.03 -9.90 -11.35
CA THR A 732 -17.05 -8.89 -10.88
C THR A 732 -17.47 -7.47 -11.23
N SER A 733 -18.29 -7.28 -12.26
CA SER A 733 -18.79 -5.97 -12.68
C SER A 733 -20.00 -6.12 -13.62
N ILE A 734 -20.75 -5.04 -13.76
CA ILE A 734 -21.83 -4.84 -14.72
C ILE A 734 -21.60 -3.55 -15.48
N SER A 735 -21.82 -3.55 -16.79
CA SER A 735 -21.79 -2.37 -17.65
C SER A 735 -22.90 -2.43 -18.68
N GLY A 736 -23.08 -1.38 -19.46
CA GLY A 736 -24.10 -1.33 -20.49
C GLY A 736 -24.39 0.08 -20.95
N TYR A 737 -25.53 0.25 -21.60
CA TYR A 737 -26.02 1.54 -22.06
C TYR A 737 -27.43 1.78 -21.52
N TYR A 738 -27.77 3.05 -21.34
CA TYR A 738 -29.14 3.49 -21.04
C TYR A 738 -29.46 4.74 -21.85
N PHE A 739 -30.73 4.89 -22.24
CA PHE A 739 -31.15 6.02 -23.06
C PHE A 739 -32.54 6.51 -22.66
N LEU A 740 -32.65 7.78 -22.31
CA LEU A 740 -33.87 8.44 -21.83
C LEU A 740 -34.54 7.73 -20.65
N ASP A 741 -35.29 6.66 -20.92
CA ASP A 741 -36.29 6.08 -20.02
C ASP A 741 -35.96 4.64 -19.62
N GLY A 742 -34.86 4.04 -20.10
CA GLY A 742 -34.48 2.71 -19.65
C GLY A 742 -33.11 2.21 -20.09
N ILE A 743 -32.75 1.06 -19.53
CA ILE A 743 -31.53 0.31 -19.87
C ILE A 743 -31.71 -0.26 -21.28
N THR A 744 -30.79 0.05 -22.17
CA THR A 744 -30.82 -0.39 -23.57
C THR A 744 -29.96 -1.61 -23.82
N SER A 745 -28.86 -1.75 -23.07
CA SER A 745 -28.04 -2.96 -23.08
C SER A 745 -27.38 -3.26 -21.74
N LEU A 746 -27.05 -4.54 -21.54
CA LEU A 746 -26.35 -5.06 -20.37
C LEU A 746 -25.20 -5.98 -20.78
N THR A 747 -24.07 -5.79 -20.13
CA THR A 747 -22.89 -6.62 -20.19
C THR A 747 -22.48 -7.00 -18.78
N PHE A 748 -22.32 -8.30 -18.53
CA PHE A 748 -21.88 -8.84 -17.26
C PHE A 748 -20.45 -9.34 -17.37
N GLN A 749 -19.61 -9.02 -16.40
CA GLN A 749 -18.27 -9.56 -16.31
C GLN A 749 -18.17 -10.53 -15.14
N THR A 750 -17.48 -11.64 -15.37
CA THR A 750 -17.06 -12.58 -14.33
C THR A 750 -15.55 -12.58 -14.21
N ASN A 751 -15.04 -13.22 -13.16
CA ASN A 751 -13.62 -13.51 -13.01
C ASN A 751 -13.02 -14.42 -14.11
N LYS A 752 -13.83 -14.96 -15.04
CA LYS A 752 -13.38 -15.85 -16.12
C LYS A 752 -13.70 -15.36 -17.53
N LYS A 753 -14.80 -14.63 -17.70
CA LYS A 753 -15.33 -14.26 -19.03
C LYS A 753 -16.27 -13.05 -18.96
N THR A 754 -16.46 -12.42 -20.11
CA THR A 754 -17.48 -11.38 -20.34
C THR A 754 -18.71 -12.00 -21.01
N ILE A 755 -19.90 -11.52 -20.66
CA ILE A 755 -21.19 -12.06 -21.10
C ILE A 755 -22.07 -10.89 -21.54
N GLY A 756 -22.32 -10.79 -22.85
CA GLY A 756 -23.01 -9.66 -23.49
C GLY A 756 -22.21 -9.12 -24.68
N PRO A 757 -22.60 -7.96 -25.23
CA PRO A 757 -23.74 -7.14 -24.82
C PRO A 757 -25.07 -7.82 -25.15
N ILE A 758 -26.05 -7.70 -24.25
CA ILE A 758 -27.44 -8.10 -24.46
C ILE A 758 -28.23 -6.81 -24.58
N GLY A 759 -28.93 -6.60 -25.70
CA GLY A 759 -29.64 -5.36 -25.98
C GLY A 759 -28.97 -4.51 -27.06
N ASP A 760 -29.43 -3.28 -27.22
CA ASP A 760 -28.88 -2.30 -28.15
C ASP A 760 -27.91 -1.35 -27.41
N GLU A 761 -26.68 -1.19 -27.91
CA GLU A 761 -25.66 -0.28 -27.34
C GLU A 761 -25.95 1.19 -27.73
N MET A 762 -27.11 1.69 -27.33
CA MET A 762 -27.60 3.02 -27.65
C MET A 762 -27.75 3.87 -26.39
N GLY A 763 -27.18 5.08 -26.40
CA GLY A 763 -27.33 6.07 -25.33
C GLY A 763 -26.05 6.31 -24.53
N TRP A 764 -26.20 6.60 -23.23
CA TRP A 764 -25.09 6.84 -22.32
C TRP A 764 -24.55 5.52 -21.78
N HIS A 765 -23.25 5.32 -21.95
CA HIS A 765 -22.56 4.17 -21.40
C HIS A 765 -22.46 4.28 -19.87
N PHE A 766 -22.63 3.15 -19.18
CA PHE A 766 -22.37 3.01 -17.76
C PHE A 766 -21.52 1.78 -17.47
N SER A 767 -20.75 1.82 -16.39
CA SER A 767 -20.02 0.67 -15.88
C SER A 767 -19.83 0.78 -14.38
N SER A 768 -20.05 -0.32 -13.66
CA SER A 768 -19.61 -0.44 -12.27
C SER A 768 -18.06 -0.50 -12.23
N PRO A 769 -17.40 0.16 -11.26
CA PRO A 769 -15.95 0.10 -11.14
C PRO A 769 -15.49 -1.34 -10.89
N ALA A 770 -14.28 -1.70 -11.33
CA ALA A 770 -13.66 -2.97 -10.95
C ALA A 770 -13.30 -2.91 -9.46
N THR A 771 -14.18 -3.43 -8.61
CA THR A 771 -14.09 -3.28 -7.15
C THR A 771 -13.13 -4.27 -6.48
N GLY A 772 -12.57 -5.22 -7.22
CA GLY A 772 -11.83 -6.36 -6.65
C GLY A 772 -12.70 -7.33 -5.82
N GLY A 773 -14.00 -7.05 -5.69
CA GLY A 773 -15.00 -7.89 -5.04
C GLY A 773 -15.83 -8.71 -6.03
N LYS A 774 -16.68 -9.58 -5.51
CA LYS A 774 -17.71 -10.28 -6.30
C LYS A 774 -19.07 -9.62 -6.10
N ILE A 775 -19.90 -9.61 -7.13
CA ILE A 775 -21.29 -9.18 -7.01
C ILE A 775 -22.09 -10.28 -6.32
N VAL A 776 -22.82 -9.90 -5.27
CA VAL A 776 -23.66 -10.78 -4.46
C VAL A 776 -25.15 -10.47 -4.57
N GLY A 777 -25.54 -9.30 -5.08
CA GLY A 777 -26.95 -8.91 -5.19
C GLY A 777 -27.14 -7.81 -6.22
N PHE A 778 -28.39 -7.52 -6.56
CA PHE A 778 -28.76 -6.42 -7.45
C PHE A 778 -29.95 -5.64 -6.88
N TYR A 779 -30.04 -4.37 -7.26
CA TYR A 779 -31.14 -3.47 -6.91
C TYR A 779 -31.37 -2.49 -8.07
N GLY A 780 -32.55 -1.89 -8.18
CA GLY A 780 -32.89 -1.08 -9.35
C GLY A 780 -34.27 -0.46 -9.36
N TRP A 781 -34.61 0.12 -10.51
CA TRP A 781 -35.96 0.59 -10.83
C TRP A 781 -36.48 -0.17 -12.04
N SER A 782 -37.74 -0.57 -12.00
CA SER A 782 -38.38 -1.25 -13.12
C SER A 782 -39.89 -0.98 -13.18
N GLY A 783 -40.40 -0.89 -14.41
CA GLY A 783 -41.81 -0.68 -14.74
C GLY A 783 -42.26 -1.61 -15.87
N GLU A 784 -42.66 -1.04 -17.00
CA GLU A 784 -42.90 -1.79 -18.25
C GLU A 784 -41.60 -2.47 -18.77
N HIS A 785 -40.45 -1.86 -18.50
CA HIS A 785 -39.10 -2.33 -18.83
C HIS A 785 -38.12 -2.07 -17.66
N LEU A 786 -36.86 -2.50 -17.80
CA LEU A 786 -35.80 -2.24 -16.83
C LEU A 786 -35.30 -0.79 -16.98
N GLU A 787 -35.49 0.01 -15.94
CA GLU A 787 -35.22 1.46 -16.01
C GLU A 787 -33.86 1.85 -15.46
N ALA A 788 -33.46 1.20 -14.36
CA ALA A 788 -32.15 1.40 -13.74
C ALA A 788 -31.67 0.16 -12.99
N ILE A 789 -30.36 0.01 -12.86
CA ILE A 789 -29.73 -1.14 -12.20
C ILE A 789 -28.49 -0.72 -11.39
N GLY A 790 -28.30 -1.39 -10.27
CA GLY A 790 -27.13 -1.35 -9.40
C GLY A 790 -26.84 -2.73 -8.84
N ALA A 791 -25.65 -2.90 -8.28
CA ALA A 791 -25.12 -4.18 -7.81
C ALA A 791 -24.56 -4.07 -6.38
N HIS A 792 -24.81 -5.08 -5.55
CA HIS A 792 -24.19 -5.27 -4.24
C HIS A 792 -22.90 -6.06 -4.36
N PHE A 793 -21.86 -5.66 -3.62
CA PHE A 793 -20.53 -6.28 -3.70
C PHE A 793 -20.08 -6.84 -2.34
N GLU A 794 -19.42 -8.00 -2.40
CA GLU A 794 -18.70 -8.63 -1.28
C GLU A 794 -17.19 -8.67 -1.59
N PRO A 795 -16.31 -8.24 -0.68
CA PRO A 795 -14.86 -8.36 -0.84
C PRO A 795 -14.41 -9.82 -0.93
N ILE A 796 -13.52 -10.16 -1.86
CA ILE A 796 -12.96 -11.50 -1.95
C ILE A 796 -11.68 -11.55 -1.13
N SER A 797 -11.73 -12.24 0.02
CA SER A 797 -10.71 -12.18 1.08
C SER A 797 -9.32 -12.70 0.69
N HIS A 798 -9.12 -13.27 -0.51
CA HIS A 798 -7.87 -13.95 -0.91
C HIS A 798 -7.35 -13.60 -2.32
N LEU A 799 -7.90 -12.57 -2.98
CA LEU A 799 -7.50 -12.14 -4.32
C LEU A 799 -7.41 -10.59 -4.28
N TYR A 800 -6.33 -9.87 -4.58
CA TYR A 800 -5.45 -9.90 -5.76
C TYR A 800 -4.19 -9.04 -5.57
N PRO A 801 -3.13 -9.28 -6.37
CA PRO A 801 -2.78 -8.37 -7.47
C PRO A 801 -3.18 -8.98 -8.83
N ILE A 802 -3.76 -8.16 -9.73
CA ILE A 802 -4.43 -8.55 -10.99
C ILE A 802 -3.43 -9.14 -12.02
N LYS A 803 -3.89 -10.08 -12.88
CA LYS A 803 -3.03 -10.88 -13.78
C LYS A 803 -3.18 -10.71 -15.30
N SER A 804 -4.27 -10.14 -15.84
CA SER A 804 -4.41 -9.73 -17.27
C SER A 804 -5.87 -9.33 -17.58
N ILE A 805 -6.09 -8.44 -18.56
CA ILE A 805 -7.41 -8.06 -19.10
C ILE A 805 -7.34 -8.11 -20.65
N GLY A 806 -8.33 -8.72 -21.31
CA GLY A 806 -8.43 -8.83 -22.78
C GLY A 806 -8.31 -10.26 -23.34
N PRO A 807 -8.44 -10.47 -24.66
CA PRO A 807 -8.53 -9.48 -25.75
C PRO A 807 -9.95 -8.94 -26.02
N PHE A 808 -10.04 -7.78 -26.67
CA PHE A 808 -11.29 -7.10 -27.04
C PHE A 808 -11.42 -7.03 -28.58
N GLY A 809 -12.57 -7.43 -29.16
CA GLY A 809 -12.83 -7.43 -30.61
C GLY A 809 -13.59 -8.67 -31.10
N GLY A 810 -13.83 -8.77 -32.43
CA GLY A 810 -14.48 -9.92 -33.07
C GLY A 810 -13.61 -11.18 -33.18
N LEU A 811 -14.21 -12.34 -33.49
CA LEU A 811 -13.51 -13.65 -33.57
C LEU A 811 -12.61 -13.84 -34.81
N GLY A 812 -12.38 -12.80 -35.61
CA GLY A 812 -11.56 -12.84 -36.83
C GLY A 812 -10.15 -12.28 -36.61
N GLY A 813 -9.15 -12.82 -37.32
CA GLY A 813 -7.75 -12.37 -37.27
C GLY A 813 -6.78 -13.39 -36.67
N ARG A 814 -5.48 -13.05 -36.60
CA ARG A 814 -4.47 -13.85 -35.90
C ARG A 814 -4.29 -13.30 -34.48
N ALA A 815 -4.35 -14.17 -33.48
CA ALA A 815 -4.03 -13.82 -32.11
C ALA A 815 -2.57 -13.34 -32.00
N TRP A 816 -2.34 -12.34 -31.15
CA TRP A 816 -1.02 -11.77 -30.88
C TRP A 816 -0.88 -11.50 -29.38
N ASP A 817 0.35 -11.59 -28.88
CA ASP A 817 0.76 -11.26 -27.52
C ASP A 817 2.18 -10.72 -27.61
N ASP A 818 2.39 -9.46 -27.23
CA ASP A 818 3.70 -8.83 -27.25
C ASP A 818 4.57 -9.23 -26.05
N GLY A 819 4.00 -9.92 -25.04
CA GLY A 819 4.67 -10.30 -23.81
C GLY A 819 4.51 -9.26 -22.70
N LYS A 820 5.30 -9.42 -21.62
CA LYS A 820 5.22 -8.56 -20.43
C LYS A 820 6.32 -7.52 -20.43
N PHE A 821 5.92 -6.27 -20.21
CA PHE A 821 6.82 -5.13 -20.11
C PHE A 821 6.52 -4.31 -18.86
N ASN A 822 7.51 -3.52 -18.41
CA ASN A 822 7.40 -2.72 -17.20
C ASN A 822 6.45 -1.52 -17.36
N GLY A 823 6.23 -1.10 -18.61
CA GLY A 823 5.28 -0.07 -18.96
C GLY A 823 5.14 0.06 -20.47
N VAL A 824 4.20 0.89 -20.91
CA VAL A 824 4.09 1.34 -22.30
C VAL A 824 4.69 2.74 -22.36
N ARG A 825 5.46 3.06 -23.41
CA ARG A 825 6.05 4.38 -23.68
C ARG A 825 5.34 5.12 -24.79
N GLU A 826 4.88 4.38 -25.81
CA GLU A 826 4.16 4.94 -26.94
C GLU A 826 3.16 3.91 -27.47
N LEU A 827 2.00 4.35 -27.92
CA LEU A 827 1.05 3.58 -28.72
C LEU A 827 0.76 4.36 -29.99
N GLU A 828 1.02 3.74 -31.12
CA GLU A 828 0.66 4.22 -32.43
C GLU A 828 -0.58 3.46 -32.90
N VAL A 829 -1.67 4.20 -33.15
CA VAL A 829 -2.91 3.66 -33.72
C VAL A 829 -3.14 4.31 -35.06
N ARG A 830 -3.37 3.50 -36.09
CA ARG A 830 -3.83 3.97 -37.38
C ARG A 830 -5.29 3.62 -37.57
N TYR A 831 -6.11 4.59 -37.91
CA TYR A 831 -7.55 4.42 -38.01
C TYR A 831 -8.18 5.32 -39.09
N ASP A 832 -9.40 4.96 -39.49
CA ASP A 832 -10.39 5.79 -40.17
C ASP A 832 -11.77 5.50 -39.56
N ASP A 833 -12.76 5.04 -40.33
CA ASP A 833 -14.00 4.46 -39.81
C ASP A 833 -13.77 3.15 -39.02
N VAL A 834 -12.59 2.53 -39.17
CA VAL A 834 -12.13 1.35 -38.38
C VAL A 834 -10.66 1.48 -37.97
N ILE A 835 -10.23 0.71 -36.96
CA ILE A 835 -8.82 0.61 -36.57
C ILE A 835 -8.10 -0.35 -37.52
N HIS A 836 -7.10 0.14 -38.25
CA HIS A 836 -6.33 -0.63 -39.23
C HIS A 836 -5.18 -1.40 -38.59
N TYR A 837 -4.40 -0.73 -37.74
CA TYR A 837 -3.38 -1.38 -36.92
C TYR A 837 -3.12 -0.63 -35.63
N ILE A 838 -2.55 -1.37 -34.68
CA ILE A 838 -1.94 -0.82 -33.47
C ILE A 838 -0.49 -1.27 -33.36
N LYS A 839 0.35 -0.42 -32.79
CA LYS A 839 1.76 -0.70 -32.52
C LYS A 839 2.15 -0.04 -31.22
N PHE A 840 2.91 -0.75 -30.39
CA PHE A 840 3.37 -0.27 -29.10
C PHE A 840 4.88 -0.05 -29.12
N VAL A 841 5.32 0.89 -28.30
CA VAL A 841 6.70 0.99 -27.81
C VAL A 841 6.61 0.78 -26.32
N TYR A 842 7.23 -0.29 -25.84
CA TYR A 842 7.23 -0.67 -24.45
C TYR A 842 8.48 -0.15 -23.72
N ASP A 843 8.35 0.03 -22.41
CA ASP A 843 9.46 0.20 -21.49
C ASP A 843 9.82 -1.16 -20.89
N ASN A 844 11.06 -1.58 -21.07
CA ASN A 844 11.60 -2.76 -20.40
C ASN A 844 12.83 -2.36 -19.57
N ASN A 845 12.60 -2.00 -18.31
CA ASN A 845 13.65 -1.53 -17.39
C ASN A 845 14.44 -0.31 -17.91
N GLY A 846 13.76 0.67 -18.52
CA GLY A 846 14.43 1.88 -19.02
C GLY A 846 14.83 1.83 -20.50
N GLU A 847 14.72 0.68 -21.18
CA GLU A 847 14.96 0.56 -22.62
C GLU A 847 13.67 0.57 -23.45
N ARG A 848 13.73 1.17 -24.66
CA ARG A 848 12.62 1.20 -25.62
C ARG A 848 12.58 -0.09 -26.43
N VAL A 849 11.48 -0.85 -26.32
CA VAL A 849 11.24 -2.05 -27.12
C VAL A 849 10.05 -1.81 -28.05
N TYR A 850 10.23 -1.98 -29.35
CA TYR A 850 9.16 -1.77 -30.33
C TYR A 850 8.41 -3.08 -30.57
N SER A 851 7.08 -3.04 -30.49
CA SER A 851 6.25 -4.18 -30.88
C SER A 851 6.19 -4.34 -32.41
N ALA A 852 5.74 -5.51 -32.84
CA ALA A 852 5.25 -5.67 -34.20
C ALA A 852 3.99 -4.81 -34.42
N MET A 853 3.68 -4.49 -35.68
CA MET A 853 2.36 -3.94 -36.01
C MET A 853 1.33 -5.05 -35.96
N HIS A 854 0.24 -4.80 -35.23
CA HIS A 854 -0.88 -5.71 -35.11
C HIS A 854 -2.05 -5.15 -35.91
N GLY A 855 -2.15 -5.59 -37.17
CA GLY A 855 -3.12 -5.09 -38.15
C GLY A 855 -2.57 -5.12 -39.59
N GLY A 856 -3.22 -4.40 -40.51
CA GLY A 856 -2.84 -4.35 -41.93
C GLY A 856 -2.71 -2.93 -42.47
N TYR A 857 -1.98 -2.75 -43.59
CA TYR A 857 -1.91 -1.48 -44.31
C TYR A 857 -3.09 -1.34 -45.28
N PRO A 858 -3.88 -0.26 -45.23
CA PRO A 858 -4.82 0.06 -46.31
C PRO A 858 -4.08 0.60 -47.54
N ASN A 859 -4.70 0.47 -48.73
CA ASN A 859 -4.31 1.22 -49.91
C ASN A 859 -4.55 2.73 -49.66
N GLU A 860 -3.61 3.58 -50.07
CA GLU A 860 -3.44 4.97 -49.61
C GLU A 860 -4.61 5.94 -49.88
N ASP A 861 -4.88 6.79 -48.86
CA ASP A 861 -4.95 8.28 -48.91
C ASP A 861 -5.91 8.95 -47.89
N LYS A 862 -6.53 8.20 -46.95
CA LYS A 862 -7.48 8.80 -45.96
C LYS A 862 -7.33 8.41 -44.48
N ALA A 863 -6.42 7.52 -44.10
CA ALA A 863 -6.30 7.06 -42.71
C ALA A 863 -5.40 7.97 -41.86
N GLU A 864 -5.87 8.36 -40.67
CA GLU A 864 -5.14 9.16 -39.68
C GLU A 864 -4.27 8.28 -38.77
N VAL A 865 -3.20 8.87 -38.22
CA VAL A 865 -2.30 8.20 -37.27
C VAL A 865 -2.24 9.01 -35.98
N ILE A 866 -2.68 8.39 -34.88
CA ILE A 866 -2.52 8.93 -33.53
C ILE A 866 -1.34 8.24 -32.85
N ARG A 867 -0.46 9.04 -32.25
CA ARG A 867 0.61 8.58 -31.35
C ARG A 867 0.31 9.05 -29.94
N VAL A 868 0.04 8.11 -29.05
CA VAL A 868 -0.16 8.35 -27.62
C VAL A 868 1.15 8.08 -26.91
N LEU A 869 1.74 9.10 -26.28
CA LEU A 869 2.94 8.95 -25.47
C LEU A 869 2.54 8.73 -24.00
N PHE A 870 3.10 7.69 -23.40
CA PHE A 870 2.87 7.33 -22.01
C PHE A 870 4.12 7.67 -21.19
N PHE A 871 3.96 8.59 -20.24
CA PHE A 871 5.08 9.08 -19.43
C PHE A 871 5.25 8.23 -18.17
N THR A 872 6.32 7.44 -18.13
CA THR A 872 6.77 6.76 -16.90
C THR A 872 7.64 7.72 -16.08
N THR A 873 7.59 7.64 -14.75
CA THR A 873 8.39 8.47 -13.80
C THR A 873 9.91 8.43 -14.07
N HIS A 874 10.39 7.41 -14.79
CA HIS A 874 11.79 7.29 -15.20
C HIS A 874 12.18 8.24 -16.36
N MET A 875 11.25 8.61 -17.25
CA MET A 875 11.53 9.52 -18.38
C MET A 875 11.75 10.99 -17.95
N PHE A 876 11.24 11.42 -16.80
CA PHE A 876 11.51 12.75 -16.26
C PHE A 876 13.00 12.98 -15.96
N LYS A 877 13.73 11.93 -15.57
CA LYS A 877 15.18 12.03 -15.31
C LYS A 877 16.01 12.06 -16.59
N GLU A 878 15.61 11.33 -17.63
CA GLU A 878 16.32 11.33 -18.93
C GLU A 878 16.07 12.61 -19.75
N GLN A 879 14.85 13.17 -19.73
CA GLN A 879 14.59 14.47 -20.35
C GLN A 879 15.29 15.60 -19.58
N ALA A 880 15.33 15.54 -18.24
CA ALA A 880 16.12 16.48 -17.45
C ALA A 880 17.63 16.37 -17.73
N ALA A 881 18.15 15.16 -17.97
CA ALA A 881 19.56 14.96 -18.33
C ALA A 881 19.88 15.43 -19.77
N ARG A 882 18.96 15.29 -20.72
CA ARG A 882 19.11 15.78 -22.11
C ARG A 882 18.87 17.27 -22.29
N MET A 883 18.16 17.93 -21.38
CA MET A 883 18.04 19.39 -21.36
C MET A 883 19.25 20.09 -20.71
N VAL A 884 20.15 19.32 -20.07
CA VAL A 884 21.38 19.79 -19.42
C VAL A 884 22.63 19.59 -20.31
N GLN A 885 22.53 18.77 -21.37
CA GLN A 885 23.45 18.80 -22.52
C GLN A 885 22.94 19.79 -23.57
#